data_AF-A0A7J6X666-F1
#
_entry.id   AF-A0A7J6X666-F1
#
_cell.length_a   1.000
_cell.length_b   1.000
_cell.length_c   1.000
_cell.angle_alpha   90.00
_cell.angle_beta   90.00
_cell.angle_gamma   90.00
#
_symmetry.space_group_name_H-M   'P 1'
#
loop_
_entity.id
_entity.type
_entity.pdbx_description
1 polymer ?
#
loop_
_entity_poly.entity_id
_entity_poly.type
_entity_poly.pdbx_seq_one_letter_code
_entity_poly.pdbx_strand_id
1 'polypeptide(L)'
;MYVVESKGGAIACMILSLLFLGTWPAILTLLERRGRLPQHTYLDYSITNLLAAVFIALTFGQIGEDKLSMPNFITQLSQDNWHCVLFAMAGGVFLSLGNLSTQYAFAFVGLSVTEVITASITVVIGTTINYFLDDRINKAEILFSGVGLFLVAVFLGSAVHSSNAADNKTKLSTLPTYCMDRTGEEKPSSFKVGSPDKDGRKDLEIRDVNVEKAKFGTANFLIELENRRAIKVFGKSTVIGLALTFFAGVCFSLFSPAFNLSTNDQWHLMKDRVPHLVIYTAFFYFSVACFVIAIILNITFLYHPMLNLPKSSLKAYLSDWNGRKWGFLTGMLCGFGNGLQFMGGQAAGYAAADSVQALPLVSTFWGILWFGEYRRSSRRTYVLLVSMLLMFVVAVATLMASSGHRKQLAMETATTSEPKLPNDQESPQRVGLLYDERMCKHFTPDGEDHPENPLRIKAIWNKLQSAGIPESKFNSIYLNEGSTEAAYLAAGSVIEASERVARGELKSVVAIVRPPGHHAEADEAMGFCLYNNVAIAASFLLNERPDLGIKKILIVDWDVHHGNGTQKMFWKDSRVLFFSVHRFDFGTFYPTGDDGSYTMIGEGLGAGYNINVPWEHGRCGDADYLAVWEHILIPVAKEFAPDMILISGGFDAAIGDPLGGCCITPYGYSVMMNKLMKFAQGKIVMALEGGYNLDSIANSVLACVTALLEDRPIIGSSEVYPFESTWRVIKEVRGELSAFWPILSDELPKNLVLANKKTAPVELISSSDSDADNDEVNHLEAVQNVIQDLSMLKVGETTNDHDADDPVLWRSVLSKIDIWYGSFGSNMWKPRFLCYVKGGKVDGMQKPCSGSMDRSPPKSIMWKTVPHRLFFGRSHSHTWGPGGVAFLHPQSSNNDRGYLCLYKITLEQFNDILLQENGQNVSFASPLLDVNALDSVIKCTFLPLEALKDGWYSNVVYMGIEEGLPILTMTCPLLDVESFRTGKVPLNAPSKSYMDTLVKGLVEGKQLSEDEAIAYINDASARPL
;
A
#
# COMPACT_ATOMS: atom_id res chain seq x y z
N MET A 1 32.56 -17.15 8.00
CA MET A 1 31.60 -17.17 9.13
C MET A 1 30.79 -18.46 9.11
N TYR A 2 30.21 -18.88 10.23
CA TYR A 2 29.30 -20.03 10.31
C TYR A 2 27.92 -19.67 9.74
N VAL A 3 27.29 -20.55 8.95
CA VAL A 3 25.97 -20.30 8.35
C VAL A 3 25.05 -21.50 8.60
N VAL A 4 23.78 -21.23 8.89
CA VAL A 4 22.75 -22.28 9.04
C VAL A 4 22.14 -22.57 7.67
N GLU A 5 22.69 -23.55 6.96
CA GLU A 5 22.25 -23.85 5.59
C GLU A 5 21.00 -24.75 5.54
N SER A 6 20.76 -25.60 6.55
CA SER A 6 19.68 -26.58 6.51
C SER A 6 18.37 -26.09 7.13
N LYS A 7 17.23 -26.41 6.48
CA LYS A 7 15.89 -26.14 7.01
C LYS A 7 15.65 -26.76 8.40
N GLY A 8 16.20 -27.95 8.66
CA GLY A 8 16.16 -28.59 9.98
C GLY A 8 16.97 -27.81 11.04
N GLY A 9 18.16 -27.32 10.67
CA GLY A 9 18.98 -26.46 11.54
C GLY A 9 18.29 -25.13 11.86
N ALA A 10 17.63 -24.52 10.88
CA ALA A 10 16.84 -23.30 11.08
C ALA A 10 15.70 -23.52 12.08
N ILE A 11 14.93 -24.59 11.92
CA ILE A 11 13.85 -24.96 12.86
C ILE A 11 14.40 -25.24 14.26
N ALA A 12 15.54 -25.92 14.39
CA ALA A 12 16.19 -26.14 15.68
C ALA A 12 16.62 -24.83 16.35
N CYS A 13 17.15 -23.86 15.59
CA CYS A 13 17.49 -22.53 16.10
C CYS A 13 16.24 -21.78 16.59
N MET A 14 15.14 -21.80 15.82
CA MET A 14 13.89 -21.16 16.22
C MET A 14 13.27 -21.80 17.48
N ILE A 15 13.27 -23.13 17.60
CA ILE A 15 12.75 -23.82 18.80
C ILE A 15 13.60 -23.47 20.04
N LEU A 16 14.93 -23.48 19.92
CA LEU A 16 15.82 -23.11 21.03
C LEU A 16 15.69 -21.62 21.39
N SER A 17 15.50 -20.77 20.38
CA SER A 17 15.21 -19.34 20.56
C SER A 17 13.92 -19.13 21.36
N LEU A 18 12.82 -19.79 21.00
CA LEU A 18 11.53 -19.73 21.72
C LEU A 18 11.68 -20.12 23.21
N LEU A 19 12.47 -21.16 23.51
CA LEU A 19 12.76 -21.56 24.89
C LEU A 19 13.51 -20.47 25.68
N PHE A 20 14.48 -19.79 25.07
CA PHE A 20 15.23 -18.72 25.72
C PHE A 20 14.41 -17.42 25.83
N LEU A 21 13.79 -16.99 24.73
CA LEU A 21 12.99 -15.77 24.65
C LEU A 21 11.74 -15.82 25.53
N GLY A 22 11.11 -16.98 25.72
CA GLY A 22 9.99 -17.13 26.65
C GLY A 22 10.40 -17.35 28.12
N THR A 23 11.69 -17.58 28.42
CA THR A 23 12.18 -17.81 29.80
C THR A 23 12.68 -16.55 30.48
N TRP A 24 13.36 -15.63 29.79
CA TRP A 24 13.84 -14.38 30.41
C TRP A 24 12.72 -13.47 30.97
N PRO A 25 11.50 -13.37 30.38
CA PRO A 25 10.39 -12.59 30.93
C PRO A 25 9.94 -13.08 32.31
N ALA A 26 9.92 -14.40 32.47
CA ALA A 26 9.59 -15.03 33.74
C ALA A 26 10.64 -14.71 34.81
N ILE A 27 11.94 -14.74 34.47
CA ILE A 27 13.00 -14.41 35.44
C ILE A 27 12.98 -12.91 35.81
N LEU A 28 12.68 -11.99 34.88
CA LEU A 28 12.46 -10.59 35.24
C LEU A 28 11.26 -10.39 36.16
N THR A 29 10.15 -11.08 35.87
CA THR A 29 8.95 -11.10 36.73
C THR A 29 9.28 -11.67 38.13
N LEU A 30 10.14 -12.67 38.23
CA LEU A 30 10.61 -13.22 39.52
C LEU A 30 11.40 -12.19 40.32
N LEU A 31 12.25 -11.38 39.68
CA LEU A 31 13.07 -10.36 40.34
C LEU A 31 12.24 -9.17 40.82
N GLU A 32 11.31 -8.70 39.99
CA GLU A 32 10.31 -7.70 40.35
C GLU A 32 9.50 -8.15 41.58
N ARG A 33 9.01 -9.39 41.59
CA ARG A 33 8.26 -9.99 42.71
C ARG A 33 9.08 -10.21 43.99
N ARG A 34 10.40 -10.16 43.89
CA ARG A 34 11.34 -10.18 45.03
C ARG A 34 11.77 -8.79 45.50
N GLY A 35 11.22 -7.73 44.90
CA GLY A 35 11.50 -6.34 45.30
C GLY A 35 12.76 -5.74 44.67
N ARG A 36 13.43 -6.43 43.73
CA ARG A 36 14.54 -5.82 42.98
C ARG A 36 13.98 -4.78 42.03
N LEU A 37 14.58 -3.58 42.03
CA LEU A 37 14.10 -2.46 41.24
C LEU A 37 14.19 -2.78 39.72
N PRO A 38 13.15 -2.48 38.92
CA PRO A 38 13.17 -2.69 37.47
C PRO A 38 14.40 -2.07 36.80
N GLN A 39 14.71 -0.82 37.14
CA GLN A 39 15.83 -0.05 36.58
C GLN A 39 17.23 -0.58 36.97
N HIS A 40 17.36 -1.36 38.06
CA HIS A 40 18.59 -2.11 38.34
C HIS A 40 18.66 -3.38 37.51
N THR A 41 17.53 -4.10 37.46
CA THR A 41 17.43 -5.41 36.82
C THR A 41 17.59 -5.32 35.31
N TYR A 42 17.03 -4.28 34.69
CA TYR A 42 17.12 -4.07 33.25
C TYR A 42 18.53 -3.62 32.84
N LEU A 43 19.21 -2.83 33.67
CA LEU A 43 20.61 -2.46 33.43
C LEU A 43 21.54 -3.68 33.49
N ASP A 44 21.34 -4.59 34.46
CA ASP A 44 22.04 -5.89 34.49
C ASP A 44 21.75 -6.72 33.22
N TYR A 45 20.49 -6.75 32.77
CA TYR A 45 20.04 -7.44 31.55
C TYR A 45 20.68 -6.86 30.27
N SER A 46 20.70 -5.54 30.09
CA SER A 46 21.21 -4.92 28.87
C SER A 46 22.70 -5.16 28.67
N ILE A 47 23.47 -5.15 29.76
CA ILE A 47 24.90 -5.49 29.74
C ILE A 47 25.11 -6.90 29.19
N THR A 48 24.43 -7.91 29.73
CA THR A 48 24.65 -9.30 29.29
C THR A 48 23.97 -9.65 27.97
N ASN A 49 22.91 -8.95 27.58
CA ASN A 49 22.36 -9.02 26.22
C ASN A 49 23.39 -8.59 25.17
N LEU A 50 24.10 -7.47 25.41
CA LEU A 50 25.20 -7.04 24.54
C LEU A 50 26.37 -8.04 24.57
N LEU A 51 26.75 -8.56 25.75
CA LEU A 51 27.84 -9.54 25.84
C LEU A 51 27.53 -10.85 25.08
N ALA A 52 26.27 -11.31 25.07
CA ALA A 52 25.86 -12.45 24.26
C ALA A 52 25.99 -12.17 22.75
N ALA A 53 25.60 -10.97 22.29
CA ALA A 53 25.77 -10.58 20.89
C ALA A 53 27.25 -10.43 20.49
N VAL A 54 28.09 -9.83 21.35
CA VAL A 54 29.54 -9.77 21.17
C VAL A 54 30.15 -11.17 21.09
N PHE A 55 29.71 -12.09 21.96
CA PHE A 55 30.17 -13.47 21.94
C PHE A 55 29.77 -14.17 20.62
N ILE A 56 28.52 -14.03 20.17
CA ILE A 56 28.04 -14.57 18.88
C ILE A 56 28.84 -14.00 17.70
N ALA A 57 29.09 -12.69 17.68
CA ALA A 57 29.84 -12.03 16.61
C ALA A 57 31.31 -12.46 16.55
N LEU A 58 31.98 -12.55 17.71
CA LEU A 58 33.39 -12.99 17.80
C LEU A 58 33.57 -14.51 17.66
N THR A 59 32.49 -15.30 17.72
CA THR A 59 32.52 -16.75 17.49
C THR A 59 31.92 -17.09 16.13
N PHE A 60 30.61 -17.27 16.01
CA PHE A 60 29.95 -17.65 14.77
C PHE A 60 30.19 -16.66 13.62
N GLY A 61 30.29 -15.36 13.92
CA GLY A 61 30.64 -14.33 12.94
C GLY A 61 32.09 -14.35 12.44
N GLN A 62 33.00 -15.05 13.12
CA GLN A 62 34.43 -15.09 12.80
C GLN A 62 34.95 -16.49 12.40
N ILE A 63 34.23 -17.56 12.75
CA ILE A 63 34.60 -18.94 12.44
C ILE A 63 34.43 -19.21 10.92
N GLY A 64 35.48 -19.70 10.27
CA GLY A 64 35.48 -20.07 8.84
C GLY A 64 36.14 -19.04 7.93
N GLU A 65 36.27 -19.39 6.65
CA GLU A 65 36.98 -18.57 5.66
C GLU A 65 36.29 -17.23 5.38
N ASP A 66 37.11 -16.22 5.06
CA ASP A 66 36.67 -14.88 4.72
C ASP A 66 36.38 -14.81 3.22
N LYS A 67 35.10 -14.69 2.84
CA LYS A 67 34.64 -14.74 1.44
C LYS A 67 34.18 -13.35 0.99
N LEU A 68 34.48 -12.97 -0.24
CA LEU A 68 34.17 -11.63 -0.77
C LEU A 68 32.66 -11.27 -0.68
N SER A 69 31.78 -12.25 -0.84
CA SER A 69 30.32 -12.11 -0.73
C SER A 69 29.76 -12.28 0.69
N MET A 70 30.55 -12.82 1.62
CA MET A 70 30.17 -13.07 3.01
C MET A 70 31.39 -12.86 3.93
N PRO A 71 31.79 -11.60 4.14
CA PRO A 71 32.96 -11.27 4.94
C PRO A 71 32.76 -11.67 6.40
N ASN A 72 33.84 -12.06 7.05
CA ASN A 72 33.88 -12.30 8.49
C ASN A 72 33.62 -11.00 9.27
N PHE A 73 33.10 -11.12 10.49
CA PHE A 73 32.67 -10.01 11.33
C PHE A 73 33.71 -8.88 11.42
N ILE A 74 34.97 -9.19 11.74
CA ILE A 74 36.03 -8.17 11.87
C ILE A 74 36.32 -7.47 10.53
N THR A 75 36.28 -8.20 9.41
CA THR A 75 36.45 -7.65 8.06
C THR A 75 35.30 -6.69 7.71
N GLN A 76 34.07 -7.05 8.09
CA GLN A 76 32.88 -6.26 7.75
C GLN A 76 32.74 -4.95 8.56
N LEU A 77 33.36 -4.85 9.75
CA LEU A 77 33.38 -3.62 10.56
C LEU A 77 34.06 -2.42 9.89
N SER A 78 34.87 -2.63 8.84
CA SER A 78 35.59 -1.58 8.11
C SER A 78 34.99 -1.21 6.76
N GLN A 79 33.88 -1.84 6.37
CA GLN A 79 33.21 -1.64 5.07
C GLN A 79 32.16 -0.52 5.13
N ASP A 80 31.92 0.15 4.00
CA ASP A 80 30.98 1.28 3.88
C ASP A 80 29.52 0.82 3.76
N ASN A 81 29.03 0.13 4.79
CA ASN A 81 27.71 -0.51 4.86
C ASN A 81 26.72 0.24 5.79
N TRP A 82 26.95 1.55 5.99
CA TRP A 82 26.29 2.33 7.03
C TRP A 82 24.77 2.39 6.93
N HIS A 83 24.20 2.34 5.72
CA HIS A 83 22.74 2.30 5.52
C HIS A 83 22.11 1.04 6.15
N CYS A 84 22.67 -0.14 5.90
CA CYS A 84 22.26 -1.38 6.57
C CYS A 84 22.47 -1.32 8.09
N VAL A 85 23.59 -0.74 8.55
CA VAL A 85 23.87 -0.56 9.99
C VAL A 85 22.79 0.29 10.67
N LEU A 86 22.30 1.35 10.02
CA LEU A 86 21.22 2.18 10.56
C LEU A 86 19.91 1.38 10.75
N PHE A 87 19.56 0.47 9.83
CA PHE A 87 18.39 -0.40 10.00
C PHE A 87 18.57 -1.40 11.14
N ALA A 88 19.76 -2.00 11.27
CA ALA A 88 20.07 -2.86 12.41
C ALA A 88 19.96 -2.09 13.74
N MET A 89 20.49 -0.87 13.80
CA MET A 89 20.38 0.00 14.97
C MET A 89 18.93 0.38 15.28
N ALA A 90 18.11 0.70 14.27
CA ALA A 90 16.69 1.00 14.44
C ALA A 90 15.93 -0.19 15.04
N GLY A 91 16.16 -1.41 14.54
CA GLY A 91 15.62 -2.63 15.15
C GLY A 91 16.03 -2.79 16.61
N GLY A 92 17.30 -2.49 16.93
CA GLY A 92 17.82 -2.53 18.30
C GLY A 92 17.11 -1.55 19.24
N VAL A 93 16.80 -0.35 18.76
CA VAL A 93 16.02 0.65 19.50
C VAL A 93 14.60 0.15 19.77
N PHE A 94 13.92 -0.36 18.74
CA PHE A 94 12.57 -0.91 18.88
C PHE A 94 12.51 -2.06 19.89
N LEU A 95 13.41 -3.05 19.80
CA LEU A 95 13.47 -4.16 20.75
C LEU A 95 13.69 -3.65 22.19
N SER A 96 14.61 -2.70 22.38
CA SER A 96 14.90 -2.17 23.72
C SER A 96 13.73 -1.40 24.32
N LEU A 97 13.03 -0.59 23.53
CA LEU A 97 11.83 0.12 23.99
C LEU A 97 10.73 -0.87 24.37
N GLY A 98 10.48 -1.88 23.52
CA GLY A 98 9.50 -2.93 23.79
C GLY A 98 9.81 -3.75 25.04
N ASN A 99 11.05 -4.21 25.20
CA ASN A 99 11.48 -5.01 26.35
C ASN A 99 11.41 -4.23 27.67
N LEU A 100 11.77 -2.94 27.66
CA LEU A 100 11.68 -2.09 28.84
C LEU A 100 10.22 -1.82 29.22
N SER A 101 9.37 -1.46 28.27
CA SER A 101 7.92 -1.25 28.50
C SER A 101 7.23 -2.52 29.01
N THR A 102 7.60 -3.67 28.44
CA THR A 102 7.15 -5.01 28.84
C THR A 102 7.51 -5.33 30.29
N GLN A 103 8.75 -5.01 30.73
CA GLN A 103 9.16 -5.19 32.13
C GLN A 103 8.25 -4.44 33.12
N TYR A 104 7.84 -3.22 32.79
CA TYR A 104 6.90 -2.45 33.61
C TYR A 104 5.46 -2.99 33.49
N ALA A 105 5.03 -3.45 32.32
CA ALA A 105 3.69 -4.00 32.09
C ALA A 105 3.40 -5.28 32.92
N PHE A 106 4.41 -6.16 33.12
CA PHE A 106 4.31 -7.36 33.97
C PHE A 106 3.86 -7.06 35.42
N ALA A 107 4.07 -5.84 35.91
CA ALA A 107 3.52 -5.42 37.19
C ALA A 107 1.98 -5.39 37.14
N PHE A 108 1.42 -4.68 36.17
CA PHE A 108 0.01 -4.29 36.13
C PHE A 108 -0.93 -5.39 35.62
N VAL A 109 -0.61 -5.99 34.47
CA VAL A 109 -1.49 -6.96 33.79
C VAL A 109 -0.99 -8.40 33.92
N GLY A 110 0.23 -8.57 34.42
CA GLY A 110 0.86 -9.87 34.61
C GLY A 110 1.59 -10.40 33.37
N LEU A 111 2.37 -11.46 33.57
CA LEU A 111 3.22 -12.06 32.55
C LEU A 111 2.39 -12.54 31.36
N SER A 112 1.45 -13.46 31.58
CA SER A 112 0.68 -14.10 30.51
C SER A 112 -0.12 -13.13 29.65
N VAL A 113 -0.63 -12.02 30.20
CA VAL A 113 -1.37 -11.01 29.40
C VAL A 113 -0.42 -10.20 28.54
N THR A 114 0.68 -9.74 29.15
CA THR A 114 1.68 -8.93 28.45
C THR A 114 2.17 -9.69 27.24
N GLU A 115 2.67 -10.91 27.48
CA GLU A 115 3.25 -11.81 26.48
C GLU A 115 2.25 -12.20 25.38
N VAL A 116 0.97 -12.47 25.72
CA VAL A 116 -0.04 -12.78 24.70
C VAL A 116 -0.29 -11.58 23.78
N ILE A 117 -0.53 -10.39 24.34
CA ILE A 117 -0.86 -9.20 23.52
C ILE A 117 0.35 -8.74 22.72
N THR A 118 1.54 -8.68 23.30
CA THR A 118 2.76 -8.27 22.58
C THR A 118 3.05 -9.23 21.43
N ALA A 119 2.95 -10.54 21.67
CA ALA A 119 3.13 -11.56 20.66
C ALA A 119 2.10 -11.45 19.51
N SER A 120 0.84 -11.13 19.84
CA SER A 120 -0.22 -10.93 18.83
C SER A 120 0.16 -9.88 17.80
N ILE A 121 0.55 -8.70 18.30
CA ILE A 121 0.88 -7.54 17.47
C ILE A 121 2.16 -7.84 16.68
N THR A 122 3.14 -8.48 17.32
CA THR A 122 4.40 -8.86 16.69
C THR A 122 4.22 -9.85 15.55
N VAL A 123 3.43 -10.91 15.73
CA VAL A 123 3.19 -11.89 14.67
C VAL A 123 2.29 -11.31 13.58
N VAL A 124 1.16 -10.67 13.90
CA VAL A 124 0.24 -10.18 12.87
C VAL A 124 0.89 -9.10 11.99
N ILE A 125 1.59 -8.13 12.58
CA ILE A 125 2.20 -7.03 11.83
C ILE A 125 3.60 -7.44 11.33
N GLY A 126 4.46 -7.95 12.21
CA GLY A 126 5.85 -8.29 11.90
C GLY A 126 5.98 -9.40 10.87
N THR A 127 5.23 -10.51 11.02
CA THR A 127 5.25 -11.61 10.03
C THR A 127 4.73 -11.16 8.67
N THR A 128 3.70 -10.30 8.64
CA THR A 128 3.16 -9.76 7.39
C THR A 128 4.17 -8.86 6.67
N ILE A 129 4.82 -7.93 7.39
CA ILE A 129 5.85 -7.08 6.79
C ILE A 129 7.06 -7.92 6.35
N ASN A 130 7.55 -8.83 7.21
CA ASN A 130 8.66 -9.73 6.87
C ASN A 130 8.36 -10.63 5.67
N TYR A 131 7.10 -11.05 5.47
CA TYR A 131 6.73 -11.86 4.31
C TYR A 131 6.97 -11.13 2.99
N PHE A 132 6.70 -9.82 2.94
CA PHE A 132 7.00 -9.00 1.77
C PHE A 132 8.49 -8.63 1.67
N LEU A 133 9.18 -8.43 2.80
CA LEU A 133 10.63 -8.14 2.83
C LEU A 133 11.53 -9.37 2.55
N ASP A 134 11.03 -10.60 2.72
CA ASP A 134 11.74 -11.82 2.32
C ASP A 134 11.27 -12.33 0.94
N ASP A 135 10.93 -11.44 0.00
CA ASP A 135 10.54 -11.79 -1.38
C ASP A 135 9.48 -12.90 -1.49
N ARG A 136 8.61 -12.98 -0.48
CA ARG A 136 7.56 -13.99 -0.38
C ARG A 136 8.08 -15.44 -0.36
N ILE A 137 9.32 -15.71 0.08
CA ILE A 137 9.90 -17.08 0.12
C ILE A 137 9.14 -18.07 1.01
N ASN A 138 8.31 -17.58 1.93
CA ASN A 138 7.46 -18.41 2.78
C ASN A 138 6.15 -18.76 2.08
N LYS A 139 5.62 -19.97 2.31
CA LYS A 139 4.36 -20.40 1.68
C LYS A 139 3.17 -19.63 2.27
N ALA A 140 2.65 -18.64 1.54
CA ALA A 140 1.60 -17.73 1.98
C ALA A 140 0.40 -18.43 2.65
N GLU A 141 -0.18 -19.43 1.98
CA GLU A 141 -1.33 -20.21 2.46
C GLU A 141 -1.08 -20.81 3.85
N ILE A 142 0.13 -21.32 4.08
CA ILE A 142 0.53 -21.93 5.35
C ILE A 142 0.87 -20.85 6.38
N LEU A 143 1.62 -19.81 5.97
CA LEU A 143 2.04 -18.72 6.83
C LEU A 143 0.84 -17.99 7.44
N PHE A 144 -0.08 -17.48 6.61
CA PHE A 144 -1.23 -16.72 7.09
C PHE A 144 -2.28 -17.60 7.79
N SER A 145 -2.38 -18.89 7.45
CA SER A 145 -3.12 -19.86 8.28
C SER A 145 -2.52 -19.97 9.69
N GLY A 146 -1.19 -19.99 9.80
CA GLY A 146 -0.47 -19.94 11.07
C GLY A 146 -0.75 -18.67 11.88
N VAL A 147 -0.76 -17.50 11.23
CA VAL A 147 -1.12 -16.21 11.85
C VAL A 147 -2.59 -16.24 12.34
N GLY A 148 -3.52 -16.78 11.56
CA GLY A 148 -4.92 -16.95 11.97
C GLY A 148 -5.09 -17.85 13.21
N LEU A 149 -4.39 -18.98 13.25
CA LEU A 149 -4.36 -19.87 14.42
C LEU A 149 -3.74 -19.18 15.65
N PHE A 150 -2.74 -18.31 15.44
CA PHE A 150 -2.13 -17.50 16.48
C PHE A 150 -3.15 -16.52 17.09
N LEU A 151 -3.91 -15.81 16.26
CA LEU A 151 -4.99 -14.92 16.71
C LEU A 151 -6.06 -15.67 17.52
N VAL A 152 -6.42 -16.90 17.15
CA VAL A 152 -7.34 -17.73 17.96
C VAL A 152 -6.74 -18.04 19.34
N ALA A 153 -5.45 -18.37 19.43
CA ALA A 153 -4.76 -18.56 20.71
C ALA A 153 -4.79 -17.29 21.58
N VAL A 154 -4.70 -16.11 20.97
CA VAL A 154 -4.77 -14.80 21.65
C VAL A 154 -6.13 -14.53 22.26
N PHE A 155 -7.23 -14.78 21.52
CA PHE A 155 -8.58 -14.65 22.07
C PHE A 155 -8.81 -15.60 23.25
N LEU A 156 -8.30 -16.83 23.16
CA LEU A 156 -8.30 -17.77 24.28
C LEU A 156 -7.48 -17.24 25.47
N GLY A 157 -6.32 -16.63 25.24
CA GLY A 157 -5.50 -16.02 26.29
C GLY A 157 -6.16 -14.84 27.00
N SER A 158 -6.89 -14.00 26.27
CA SER A 158 -7.74 -12.96 26.84
C SER A 158 -8.85 -13.55 27.73
N ALA A 159 -9.51 -14.63 27.26
CA ALA A 159 -10.52 -15.34 28.03
C ALA A 159 -9.94 -16.03 29.29
N VAL A 160 -8.74 -16.61 29.19
CA VAL A 160 -7.96 -17.15 30.32
C VAL A 160 -7.74 -16.06 31.37
N HIS A 161 -7.30 -14.87 30.96
CA HIS A 161 -7.05 -13.78 31.88
C HIS A 161 -8.33 -13.28 32.54
N SER A 162 -9.38 -13.01 31.77
CA SER A 162 -10.68 -12.57 32.31
C SER A 162 -11.25 -13.58 33.34
N SER A 163 -11.16 -14.88 33.02
CA SER A 163 -11.57 -15.95 33.93
C SER A 163 -10.69 -16.01 35.20
N ASN A 164 -9.37 -15.90 35.06
CA ASN A 164 -8.45 -15.92 36.21
C ASN A 164 -8.53 -14.65 37.09
N ALA A 165 -8.85 -13.49 36.49
CA ALA A 165 -9.08 -12.25 37.21
C ALA A 165 -10.36 -12.34 38.07
N ALA A 166 -11.43 -12.95 37.56
CA ALA A 166 -12.64 -13.26 38.32
C ALA A 166 -12.35 -14.26 39.46
N ASP A 167 -11.58 -15.32 39.19
CA ASP A 167 -11.14 -16.26 40.23
C ASP A 167 -10.32 -15.56 41.32
N ASN A 168 -9.40 -14.66 40.96
CA ASN A 168 -8.57 -13.92 41.92
C ASN A 168 -9.35 -12.88 42.73
N LYS A 169 -10.33 -12.19 42.12
CA LYS A 169 -11.28 -11.33 42.85
C LYS A 169 -12.09 -12.14 43.87
N THR A 170 -12.54 -13.33 43.49
CA THR A 170 -13.27 -14.26 44.37
C THR A 170 -12.38 -14.73 45.53
N LYS A 171 -11.13 -15.13 45.26
CA LYS A 171 -10.13 -15.50 46.28
C LYS A 171 -9.87 -14.37 47.27
N LEU A 172 -9.84 -13.10 46.83
CA LEU A 172 -9.65 -11.94 47.71
C LEU A 172 -10.90 -11.61 48.55
N SER A 173 -12.09 -11.84 48.01
CA SER A 173 -13.36 -11.58 48.72
C SER A 173 -13.68 -12.57 49.85
N THR A 174 -12.98 -13.70 49.95
CA THR A 174 -13.19 -14.72 50.99
C THR A 174 -12.29 -14.56 52.22
N LEU A 175 -11.57 -13.44 52.34
CA LEU A 175 -10.85 -13.06 53.55
C LEU A 175 -11.84 -12.65 54.67
N PRO A 176 -11.82 -13.31 55.84
CA PRO A 176 -12.65 -12.90 56.96
C PRO A 176 -12.09 -11.61 57.59
N THR A 177 -12.93 -10.58 57.69
CA THR A 177 -12.64 -9.34 58.42
C THR A 177 -12.68 -9.61 59.93
N TYR A 178 -11.64 -10.25 60.47
CA TYR A 178 -11.54 -10.57 61.90
C TYR A 178 -10.17 -10.19 62.47
N CYS A 179 -10.12 -9.00 63.06
CA CYS A 179 -9.27 -8.75 64.23
C CYS A 179 -10.19 -8.29 65.37
N MET A 180 -10.46 -9.19 66.30
CA MET A 180 -11.01 -8.83 67.61
C MET A 180 -9.89 -8.16 68.42
N ASP A 181 -10.15 -6.97 68.95
CA ASP A 181 -9.42 -6.46 70.12
C ASP A 181 -10.42 -6.03 71.20
N ARG A 182 -9.96 -6.00 72.45
CA ARG A 182 -10.79 -6.07 73.66
C ARG A 182 -11.42 -4.72 74.05
N THR A 183 -12.39 -4.25 73.27
CA THR A 183 -13.46 -3.32 73.69
C THR A 183 -14.50 -3.25 72.58
N GLY A 184 -15.72 -3.71 72.86
CA GLY A 184 -16.77 -3.86 71.84
C GLY A 184 -17.45 -2.56 71.43
N GLU A 185 -16.82 -1.79 70.53
CA GLU A 185 -17.47 -0.71 69.78
C GLU A 185 -17.13 -0.79 68.28
N GLU A 186 -18.15 -0.69 67.42
CA GLU A 186 -17.97 -0.64 65.97
C GLU A 186 -17.65 0.79 65.49
N LYS A 187 -16.57 0.95 64.73
CA LYS A 187 -16.34 2.12 63.87
C LYS A 187 -15.78 1.72 62.50
N PRO A 188 -16.28 2.30 61.39
CA PRO A 188 -15.70 2.08 60.08
C PRO A 188 -14.39 2.87 59.97
N SER A 189 -13.25 2.16 59.84
CA SER A 189 -11.95 2.79 59.55
C SER A 189 -11.52 2.50 58.12
N SER A 190 -11.25 3.56 57.37
CA SER A 190 -10.73 3.47 56.00
C SER A 190 -9.29 2.95 56.01
N PHE A 191 -9.00 1.94 55.18
CA PHE A 191 -7.64 1.41 55.00
C PHE A 191 -6.77 2.44 54.26
N LYS A 192 -6.16 3.39 55.00
CA LYS A 192 -5.19 4.35 54.45
C LYS A 192 -3.82 3.69 54.33
N VAL A 193 -3.34 3.53 53.11
CA VAL A 193 -1.93 3.23 52.83
C VAL A 193 -1.10 4.44 53.27
N GLY A 194 -0.18 4.24 54.21
CA GLY A 194 0.63 5.31 54.80
C GLY A 194 1.64 5.92 53.81
N SER A 195 1.93 7.21 53.99
CA SER A 195 3.04 7.88 53.29
C SER A 195 4.40 7.43 53.84
N PRO A 196 5.47 7.45 53.02
CA PRO A 196 6.82 7.12 53.50
C PRO A 196 7.38 8.27 54.34
N ASP A 197 7.68 7.99 55.60
CA ASP A 197 8.29 8.98 56.49
C ASP A 197 9.82 9.07 56.29
N LYS A 198 10.38 10.23 56.63
CA LYS A 198 11.82 10.52 56.47
C LYS A 198 12.57 10.24 57.76
N ASP A 199 13.32 9.14 57.86
CA ASP A 199 14.71 9.21 58.32
C ASP A 199 15.52 7.93 58.04
N GLY A 200 16.85 8.02 58.17
CA GLY A 200 17.78 6.93 57.91
C GLY A 200 18.07 6.02 59.11
N ARG A 201 18.15 4.71 58.80
CA ARG A 201 19.08 3.73 59.41
C ARG A 201 18.96 3.45 60.92
N LYS A 202 18.38 2.28 61.25
CA LYS A 202 18.93 1.36 62.25
C LYS A 202 18.37 -0.05 62.13
N ASP A 203 19.19 -1.02 62.51
CA ASP A 203 18.90 -2.46 62.48
C ASP A 203 17.83 -2.85 63.50
N LEU A 204 17.04 -3.87 63.19
CA LEU A 204 16.22 -4.60 64.16
C LEU A 204 16.08 -6.07 63.74
N GLU A 205 16.85 -6.94 64.38
CA GLU A 205 16.60 -8.37 64.40
C GLU A 205 15.28 -8.64 65.12
N ILE A 206 14.31 -9.30 64.46
CA ILE A 206 13.13 -9.83 65.14
C ILE A 206 12.88 -11.27 64.67
N ARG A 207 13.33 -12.19 65.53
CA ARG A 207 12.80 -13.51 65.88
C ARG A 207 12.09 -14.35 64.81
N ASP A 208 12.60 -15.58 64.66
CA ASP A 208 11.86 -16.73 64.14
C ASP A 208 10.46 -16.84 64.77
N VAL A 209 9.45 -16.61 63.95
CA VAL A 209 8.12 -17.17 64.12
C VAL A 209 7.89 -18.04 62.89
N ASN A 210 7.50 -19.31 63.11
CA ASN A 210 7.13 -20.24 62.03
C ASN A 210 5.84 -19.77 61.34
N VAL A 211 5.97 -18.79 60.44
CA VAL A 211 4.90 -18.39 59.52
C VAL A 211 4.83 -19.45 58.43
N GLU A 212 3.76 -20.25 58.41
CA GLU A 212 3.45 -21.10 57.26
C GLU A 212 3.42 -20.24 55.99
N LYS A 213 4.35 -20.46 55.06
CA LYS A 213 4.38 -19.75 53.77
C LYS A 213 3.01 -19.87 53.09
N ALA A 214 2.40 -18.75 52.72
CA ALA A 214 1.04 -18.77 52.21
C ALA A 214 0.96 -19.64 50.94
N LYS A 215 0.01 -20.58 50.93
CA LYS A 215 -0.13 -21.55 49.83
C LYS A 215 -0.52 -20.80 48.55
N PHE A 216 0.20 -21.05 47.46
CA PHE A 216 -0.05 -20.44 46.13
C PHE A 216 -1.54 -20.45 45.76
N GLY A 217 -2.02 -19.33 45.21
CA GLY A 217 -3.43 -19.17 44.83
C GLY A 217 -4.40 -18.98 46.02
N THR A 218 -3.92 -18.47 47.16
CA THR A 218 -4.75 -18.00 48.28
C THR A 218 -4.72 -16.47 48.38
N ALA A 219 -5.71 -15.88 49.06
CA ALA A 219 -5.76 -14.45 49.35
C ALA A 219 -4.49 -13.96 50.08
N ASN A 220 -4.08 -14.68 51.13
CA ASN A 220 -2.88 -14.37 51.91
C ASN A 220 -1.62 -14.39 51.04
N PHE A 221 -1.52 -15.31 50.08
CA PHE A 221 -0.40 -15.35 49.14
C PHE A 221 -0.37 -14.13 48.20
N LEU A 222 -1.53 -13.64 47.75
CA LEU A 222 -1.60 -12.41 46.92
C LEU A 222 -1.20 -11.16 47.72
N ILE A 223 -1.55 -11.08 49.00
CA ILE A 223 -1.13 -9.99 49.89
C ILE A 223 0.36 -10.07 50.24
N GLU A 224 0.86 -11.28 50.58
CA GLU A 224 2.29 -11.53 50.83
C GLU A 224 3.14 -11.19 49.59
N LEU A 225 2.63 -11.48 48.39
CA LEU A 225 3.24 -11.12 47.13
C LEU A 225 3.28 -9.59 46.95
N GLU A 226 2.14 -8.90 47.01
CA GLU A 226 2.06 -7.44 46.82
C GLU A 226 3.01 -6.68 47.77
N ASN A 227 3.14 -7.13 49.01
CA ASN A 227 4.07 -6.56 49.97
C ASN A 227 5.55 -6.70 49.54
N ARG A 228 5.92 -7.77 48.83
CA ARG A 228 7.28 -8.02 48.33
C ARG A 228 7.58 -7.43 46.94
N ARG A 229 6.57 -7.18 46.10
CA ARG A 229 6.76 -6.61 44.75
C ARG A 229 7.51 -5.27 44.77
N ALA A 230 8.35 -5.02 43.76
CA ALA A 230 9.02 -3.75 43.57
C ALA A 230 8.02 -2.67 43.15
N ILE A 231 7.14 -2.98 42.20
CA ILE A 231 6.06 -2.09 41.77
C ILE A 231 4.80 -2.44 42.58
N LYS A 232 4.27 -1.47 43.33
CA LYS A 232 2.94 -1.60 43.95
C LYS A 232 1.85 -1.32 42.91
N VAL A 233 0.84 -2.19 42.85
CA VAL A 233 -0.17 -2.29 41.79
C VAL A 233 -1.59 -2.21 42.35
N PHE A 234 -1.81 -2.61 43.60
CA PHE A 234 -3.12 -2.45 44.25
C PHE A 234 -3.59 -0.98 44.21
N GLY A 235 -4.82 -0.77 43.74
CA GLY A 235 -5.40 0.56 43.57
C GLY A 235 -4.95 1.34 42.33
N LYS A 236 -4.06 0.80 41.49
CA LYS A 236 -3.66 1.42 40.21
C LYS A 236 -4.51 0.91 39.04
N SER A 237 -4.65 1.74 38.01
CA SER A 237 -5.42 1.42 36.81
C SER A 237 -4.73 0.37 35.93
N THR A 238 -5.46 -0.67 35.55
CA THR A 238 -5.04 -1.69 34.57
C THR A 238 -4.82 -1.11 33.17
N VAL A 239 -5.45 0.03 32.85
CA VAL A 239 -5.30 0.73 31.56
C VAL A 239 -3.85 1.16 31.32
N ILE A 240 -3.11 1.57 32.36
CA ILE A 240 -1.68 1.92 32.26
C ILE A 240 -0.86 0.71 31.83
N GLY A 241 -1.15 -0.46 32.40
CA GLY A 241 -0.52 -1.71 32.02
C GLY A 241 -0.80 -2.08 30.56
N LEU A 242 -2.08 -2.06 30.16
CA LEU A 242 -2.50 -2.37 28.79
C LEU A 242 -1.89 -1.42 27.76
N ALA A 243 -1.76 -0.11 28.07
CA ALA A 243 -1.10 0.85 27.20
C ALA A 243 0.39 0.57 27.02
N LEU A 244 1.11 0.23 28.10
CA LEU A 244 2.51 -0.21 28.04
C LEU A 244 2.67 -1.50 27.23
N THR A 245 1.76 -2.46 27.40
CA THR A 245 1.72 -3.71 26.63
C THR A 245 1.49 -3.46 25.13
N PHE A 246 0.53 -2.60 24.77
CA PHE A 246 0.25 -2.27 23.37
C PHE A 246 1.44 -1.56 22.71
N PHE A 247 2.01 -0.55 23.37
CA PHE A 247 3.23 0.13 22.90
C PHE A 247 4.40 -0.84 22.71
N ALA A 248 4.59 -1.78 23.65
CA ALA A 248 5.61 -2.80 23.51
C ALA A 248 5.38 -3.74 22.32
N GLY A 249 4.12 -4.14 22.07
CA GLY A 249 3.77 -4.98 20.91
C GLY A 249 4.01 -4.27 19.58
N VAL A 250 3.69 -2.97 19.48
CA VAL A 250 4.02 -2.16 18.29
C VAL A 250 5.53 -2.09 18.09
N CYS A 251 6.30 -1.78 19.15
CA CYS A 251 7.77 -1.81 19.06
C CYS A 251 8.28 -3.18 18.61
N PHE A 252 7.73 -4.28 19.14
CA PHE A 252 8.18 -5.61 18.76
C PHE A 252 7.84 -5.97 17.30
N SER A 253 6.70 -5.54 16.77
CA SER A 253 6.37 -5.75 15.35
C SER A 253 7.34 -5.12 14.35
N LEU A 254 8.15 -4.13 14.78
CA LEU A 254 9.05 -3.38 13.92
C LEU A 254 10.52 -3.81 14.00
N PHE A 255 10.97 -4.47 15.08
CA PHE A 255 12.39 -4.83 15.19
C PHE A 255 12.82 -5.90 14.17
N SER A 256 11.95 -6.89 13.91
CA SER A 256 12.25 -8.02 13.03
C SER A 256 12.29 -7.56 11.55
N PRO A 257 11.31 -6.77 11.05
CA PRO A 257 11.43 -6.09 9.75
C PRO A 257 12.64 -5.16 9.59
N ALA A 258 12.97 -4.35 10.61
CA ALA A 258 14.15 -3.49 10.55
C ALA A 258 15.45 -4.31 10.51
N PHE A 259 15.49 -5.45 11.21
CA PHE A 259 16.61 -6.38 11.13
C PHE A 259 16.71 -7.06 9.75
N ASN A 260 15.58 -7.49 9.19
CA ASN A 260 15.49 -8.09 7.85
C ASN A 260 16.08 -7.15 6.79
N LEU A 261 15.63 -5.88 6.74
CA LEU A 261 16.17 -4.82 5.89
C LEU A 261 17.69 -4.66 6.04
N SER A 262 18.23 -4.74 7.26
CA SER A 262 19.67 -4.64 7.48
C SER A 262 20.49 -5.80 6.87
N THR A 263 19.91 -6.99 6.77
CA THR A 263 20.60 -8.19 6.26
C THR A 263 20.33 -8.51 4.80
N ASN A 264 19.24 -8.00 4.22
CA ASN A 264 18.80 -8.29 2.85
C ASN A 264 18.83 -7.07 1.90
N ASP A 265 18.93 -5.83 2.41
CA ASP A 265 18.98 -4.57 1.62
C ASP A 265 17.95 -4.46 0.47
N GLN A 266 16.68 -4.79 0.77
CA GLN A 266 15.57 -4.79 -0.19
C GLN A 266 15.20 -3.41 -0.77
N TRP A 267 15.87 -2.35 -0.33
CA TRP A 267 15.71 -1.00 -0.85
C TRP A 267 16.92 -0.53 -1.66
N HIS A 268 17.90 -1.41 -1.90
CA HIS A 268 19.10 -1.16 -2.70
C HIS A 268 19.82 0.14 -2.30
N LEU A 269 19.96 0.37 -0.99
CA LEU A 269 20.54 1.61 -0.45
C LEU A 269 22.08 1.53 -0.34
N MET A 270 22.66 0.39 -0.67
CA MET A 270 24.10 0.15 -0.68
C MET A 270 24.77 0.61 -1.98
N LYS A 271 26.03 1.03 -1.86
CA LYS A 271 26.87 1.36 -3.02
C LYS A 271 27.38 0.08 -3.69
N ASP A 272 27.54 0.13 -5.01
CA ASP A 272 28.09 -0.98 -5.79
C ASP A 272 29.38 -1.54 -5.18
N ARG A 273 29.46 -2.88 -5.12
CA ARG A 273 30.59 -3.67 -4.61
C ARG A 273 30.79 -3.70 -3.09
N VAL A 274 29.89 -3.12 -2.28
CA VAL A 274 29.90 -3.34 -0.82
C VAL A 274 28.94 -4.50 -0.46
N PRO A 275 29.40 -5.58 0.19
CA PRO A 275 28.53 -6.71 0.51
C PRO A 275 27.56 -6.39 1.67
N HIS A 276 26.37 -6.98 1.60
CA HIS A 276 25.31 -6.80 2.61
C HIS A 276 25.76 -7.22 4.02
N LEU A 277 25.14 -6.62 5.04
CA LEU A 277 25.48 -6.86 6.45
C LEU A 277 25.14 -8.31 6.83
N VAL A 278 26.13 -9.11 7.22
CA VAL A 278 25.88 -10.48 7.66
C VAL A 278 25.18 -10.47 9.02
N ILE A 279 24.38 -11.51 9.33
CA ILE A 279 23.55 -11.57 10.54
C ILE A 279 24.34 -11.16 11.79
N TYR A 280 25.57 -11.64 11.95
CA TYR A 280 26.36 -11.43 13.15
C TYR A 280 26.80 -9.97 13.33
N THR A 281 27.14 -9.30 12.22
CA THR A 281 27.47 -7.87 12.22
C THR A 281 26.20 -7.03 12.44
N ALA A 282 25.10 -7.38 11.79
CA ALA A 282 23.79 -6.77 12.02
C ALA A 282 23.36 -6.90 13.49
N PHE A 283 23.46 -8.10 14.05
CA PHE A 283 23.09 -8.39 15.44
C PHE A 283 23.99 -7.71 16.47
N PHE A 284 25.27 -7.51 16.14
CA PHE A 284 26.17 -6.68 16.93
C PHE A 284 25.69 -5.22 16.98
N TYR A 285 25.49 -4.56 15.82
CA TYR A 285 25.04 -3.16 15.79
C TYR A 285 23.65 -2.95 16.38
N PHE A 286 22.72 -3.88 16.11
CA PHE A 286 21.41 -3.97 16.75
C PHE A 286 21.52 -4.03 18.28
N SER A 287 22.40 -4.88 18.80
CA SER A 287 22.58 -5.04 20.25
C SER A 287 23.30 -3.85 20.89
N VAL A 288 24.21 -3.19 20.17
CA VAL A 288 24.84 -1.93 20.61
C VAL A 288 23.80 -0.82 20.72
N ALA A 289 22.93 -0.65 19.72
CA ALA A 289 21.86 0.36 19.78
C ALA A 289 20.86 0.06 20.91
N CYS A 290 20.45 -1.20 21.06
CA CYS A 290 19.62 -1.68 22.18
C CYS A 290 20.26 -1.33 23.53
N PHE A 291 21.56 -1.60 23.70
CA PHE A 291 22.31 -1.29 24.92
C PHE A 291 22.41 0.20 25.21
N VAL A 292 22.71 1.03 24.20
CA VAL A 292 22.85 2.49 24.34
C VAL A 292 21.53 3.11 24.78
N ILE A 293 20.41 2.81 24.11
CA ILE A 293 19.12 3.38 24.49
C ILE A 293 18.62 2.83 25.84
N ALA A 294 18.87 1.54 26.12
CA ALA A 294 18.58 0.97 27.43
C ALA A 294 19.34 1.67 28.55
N ILE A 295 20.63 1.97 28.37
CA ILE A 295 21.43 2.72 29.36
C ILE A 295 20.87 4.12 29.57
N ILE A 296 20.58 4.86 28.50
CA ILE A 296 20.05 6.23 28.59
C ILE A 296 18.74 6.25 29.39
N LEU A 297 17.81 5.36 29.05
CA LEU A 297 16.51 5.28 29.72
C LEU A 297 16.64 4.77 31.17
N ASN A 298 17.44 3.74 31.43
CA ASN A 298 17.57 3.19 32.79
C ASN A 298 18.37 4.10 33.74
N ILE A 299 19.43 4.77 33.26
CA ILE A 299 20.11 5.80 34.07
C ILE A 299 19.14 6.94 34.38
N THR A 300 18.32 7.37 33.41
CA THR A 300 17.25 8.34 33.66
C THR A 300 16.30 7.83 34.75
N PHE A 301 15.86 6.57 34.70
CA PHE A 301 14.95 5.97 35.69
C PHE A 301 15.59 5.66 37.06
N LEU A 302 16.93 5.66 37.20
CA LEU A 302 17.58 5.67 38.52
C LEU A 302 17.24 6.96 39.29
N TYR A 303 17.35 8.12 38.63
CA TYR A 303 17.17 9.44 39.25
C TYR A 303 15.74 9.98 39.15
N HIS A 304 15.03 9.60 38.09
CA HIS A 304 13.64 9.96 37.77
C HIS A 304 12.79 8.69 37.58
N PRO A 305 12.59 7.90 38.65
CA PRO A 305 11.82 6.66 38.60
C PRO A 305 10.35 6.92 38.27
N MET A 306 9.79 6.07 37.41
CA MET A 306 8.37 6.10 37.09
C MET A 306 7.52 5.35 38.13
N LEU A 307 6.19 5.58 38.09
CA LEU A 307 5.18 4.79 38.81
C LEU A 307 5.33 4.73 40.34
N ASN A 308 5.95 5.76 40.93
CA ASN A 308 6.26 5.91 42.37
C ASN A 308 7.26 4.86 42.90
N LEU A 309 8.14 4.33 42.06
CA LEU A 309 9.30 3.57 42.52
C LEU A 309 10.28 4.47 43.30
N PRO A 310 11.05 3.92 44.27
CA PRO A 310 12.03 4.69 45.00
C PRO A 310 13.16 5.17 44.09
N LYS A 311 13.66 6.38 44.34
CA LYS A 311 14.86 6.91 43.69
C LYS A 311 16.07 6.08 44.08
N SER A 312 16.96 5.88 43.10
CA SER A 312 18.24 5.20 43.27
C SER A 312 19.38 6.10 42.78
N SER A 313 20.58 5.54 42.65
CA SER A 313 21.76 6.19 42.09
C SER A 313 22.68 5.16 41.46
N LEU A 314 23.62 5.58 40.62
CA LEU A 314 24.62 4.68 40.05
C LEU A 314 25.43 3.94 41.14
N LYS A 315 25.74 4.61 42.26
CA LYS A 315 26.40 4.01 43.42
C LYS A 315 25.55 2.91 44.07
N ALA A 316 24.26 3.17 44.26
CA ALA A 316 23.33 2.19 44.83
C ALA A 316 23.14 0.98 43.90
N TYR A 317 23.03 1.21 42.59
CA TYR A 317 23.05 0.14 41.58
C TYR A 317 24.31 -0.72 41.68
N LEU A 318 25.51 -0.12 41.68
CA LEU A 318 26.78 -0.87 41.76
C LEU A 318 26.85 -1.76 43.01
N SER A 319 26.38 -1.27 44.17
CA SER A 319 26.30 -2.06 45.40
C SER A 319 25.22 -3.15 45.42
N ASP A 320 24.20 -3.08 44.56
CA ASP A 320 23.06 -3.99 44.59
C ASP A 320 23.32 -5.32 43.87
N TRP A 321 23.81 -6.29 44.65
CA TRP A 321 24.04 -7.67 44.20
C TRP A 321 22.85 -8.62 44.41
N ASN A 322 21.77 -8.21 45.08
CA ASN A 322 20.70 -9.11 45.49
C ASN A 322 19.79 -9.50 44.30
N GLY A 323 20.11 -10.62 43.65
CA GLY A 323 19.43 -11.08 42.44
C GLY A 323 20.12 -10.68 41.13
N ARG A 324 21.22 -9.93 41.17
CA ARG A 324 22.01 -9.53 39.98
C ARG A 324 22.35 -10.71 39.06
N LYS A 325 22.72 -11.88 39.62
CA LYS A 325 23.01 -13.10 38.85
C LYS A 325 21.85 -13.54 37.94
N TRP A 326 20.61 -13.33 38.38
CA TRP A 326 19.41 -13.63 37.59
C TRP A 326 19.16 -12.57 36.52
N GLY A 327 19.44 -11.28 36.80
CA GLY A 327 19.41 -10.21 35.78
C GLY A 327 20.47 -10.42 34.68
N PHE A 328 21.67 -10.87 35.06
CA PHE A 328 22.68 -11.29 34.09
C PHE A 328 22.20 -12.48 33.25
N LEU A 329 21.56 -13.48 33.86
CA LEU A 329 20.98 -14.62 33.13
C LEU A 329 19.86 -14.19 32.18
N THR A 330 19.01 -13.22 32.53
CA THR A 330 17.94 -12.75 31.63
C THR A 330 18.49 -12.12 30.36
N GLY A 331 19.53 -11.30 30.47
CA GLY A 331 20.19 -10.70 29.30
C GLY A 331 20.89 -11.73 28.43
N MET A 332 21.60 -12.71 29.02
CA MET A 332 22.21 -13.81 28.25
C MET A 332 21.17 -14.63 27.48
N LEU A 333 20.04 -14.98 28.13
CA LEU A 333 18.95 -15.71 27.49
C LEU A 333 18.32 -14.90 26.35
N CYS A 334 18.06 -13.61 26.55
CA CYS A 334 17.48 -12.78 25.49
C CYS A 334 18.46 -12.60 24.31
N GLY A 335 19.74 -12.34 24.59
CA GLY A 335 20.75 -12.16 23.54
C GLY A 335 21.00 -13.43 22.72
N PHE A 336 21.16 -14.59 23.37
CA PHE A 336 21.24 -15.86 22.64
C PHE A 336 19.92 -16.20 21.92
N GLY A 337 18.77 -15.91 22.52
CA GLY A 337 17.47 -16.12 21.90
C GLY A 337 17.31 -15.33 20.60
N ASN A 338 17.54 -14.02 20.64
CA ASN A 338 17.45 -13.15 19.45
C ASN A 338 18.46 -13.56 18.37
N GLY A 339 19.71 -13.85 18.75
CA GLY A 339 20.72 -14.36 17.81
C GLY A 339 20.27 -15.64 17.10
N LEU A 340 19.70 -16.60 17.84
CA LEU A 340 19.14 -17.84 17.28
C LEU A 340 17.88 -17.59 16.43
N GLN A 341 17.02 -16.61 16.77
CA GLN A 341 15.87 -16.22 15.94
C GLN A 341 16.37 -15.71 14.57
N PHE A 342 17.34 -14.80 14.55
CA PHE A 342 17.86 -14.23 13.32
C PHE A 342 18.64 -15.25 12.47
N MET A 343 19.41 -16.15 13.11
CA MET A 343 20.05 -17.29 12.43
C MET A 343 19.04 -18.24 11.79
N GLY A 344 17.90 -18.48 12.44
CA GLY A 344 16.78 -19.20 11.82
C GLY A 344 16.15 -18.41 10.66
N GLY A 345 15.98 -17.09 10.83
CA GLY A 345 15.40 -16.17 9.85
C GLY A 345 16.13 -16.13 8.51
N GLN A 346 17.45 -15.96 8.50
CA GLN A 346 18.23 -15.96 7.24
C GLN A 346 18.04 -17.25 6.42
N ALA A 347 17.86 -18.38 7.09
CA ALA A 347 17.79 -19.71 6.48
C ALA A 347 16.37 -20.12 6.04
N ALA A 348 15.35 -19.69 6.81
CA ALA A 348 13.95 -20.13 6.68
C ALA A 348 12.95 -19.02 6.31
N GLY A 349 13.40 -17.76 6.28
CA GLY A 349 12.60 -16.53 6.23
C GLY A 349 12.35 -15.96 7.63
N TYR A 350 12.55 -14.65 7.80
CA TYR A 350 12.26 -13.92 9.03
C TYR A 350 10.76 -13.96 9.36
N ALA A 351 9.89 -14.00 8.35
CA ALA A 351 8.45 -14.18 8.56
C ALA A 351 8.13 -15.52 9.27
N ALA A 352 8.78 -16.62 8.89
CA ALA A 352 8.67 -17.88 9.62
C ALA A 352 9.39 -17.83 10.99
N ALA A 353 10.47 -17.07 11.13
CA ALA A 353 11.19 -16.90 12.40
C ALA A 353 10.42 -16.10 13.44
N ASP A 354 9.47 -15.24 13.05
CA ASP A 354 8.57 -14.59 13.99
C ASP A 354 7.63 -15.57 14.73
N SER A 355 7.54 -16.84 14.31
CA SER A 355 6.90 -17.91 15.10
C SER A 355 7.51 -18.10 16.49
N VAL A 356 8.78 -17.71 16.67
CA VAL A 356 9.48 -17.64 17.96
C VAL A 356 8.74 -16.73 18.96
N GLN A 357 7.96 -15.76 18.48
CA GLN A 357 7.19 -14.84 19.31
C GLN A 357 5.99 -15.51 20.01
N ALA A 358 5.79 -16.82 19.86
CA ALA A 358 4.92 -17.64 20.70
C ALA A 358 5.40 -17.79 22.17
N LEU A 359 6.06 -16.77 22.71
CA LEU A 359 6.58 -16.67 24.07
C LEU A 359 5.60 -17.15 25.15
N PRO A 360 4.26 -16.91 25.06
CA PRO A 360 3.26 -17.48 25.97
C PRO A 360 3.37 -18.99 26.22
N LEU A 361 3.87 -19.80 25.28
CA LEU A 361 4.08 -21.24 25.50
C LEU A 361 5.02 -21.53 26.67
N VAL A 362 6.08 -20.74 26.80
CA VAL A 362 7.18 -20.96 27.74
C VAL A 362 7.02 -20.03 28.95
N SER A 363 6.67 -18.76 28.74
CA SER A 363 6.49 -17.78 29.82
C SER A 363 5.29 -18.14 30.69
N THR A 364 4.16 -18.59 30.11
CA THR A 364 2.99 -19.06 30.89
C THR A 364 3.29 -20.38 31.59
N PHE A 365 4.09 -21.28 31.00
CA PHE A 365 4.54 -22.51 31.69
C PHE A 365 5.29 -22.17 32.99
N TRP A 366 6.23 -21.22 32.95
CA TRP A 366 6.89 -20.71 34.16
C TRP A 366 5.92 -19.98 35.09
N GLY A 367 4.94 -19.24 34.58
CA GLY A 367 3.87 -18.63 35.36
C GLY A 367 3.00 -19.64 36.13
N ILE A 368 2.75 -20.81 35.56
CA ILE A 368 2.05 -21.92 36.21
C ILE A 368 2.96 -22.58 37.26
N LEU A 369 4.20 -22.90 36.89
CA LEU A 369 5.11 -23.73 37.69
C LEU A 369 5.74 -22.97 38.86
N TRP A 370 6.32 -21.79 38.61
CA TRP A 370 7.08 -21.01 39.60
C TRP A 370 6.20 -20.04 40.39
N PHE A 371 5.20 -19.46 39.74
CA PHE A 371 4.37 -18.41 40.33
C PHE A 371 2.98 -18.88 40.77
N GLY A 372 2.53 -20.03 40.27
CA GLY A 372 1.22 -20.57 40.61
C GLY A 372 0.05 -19.67 40.22
N GLU A 373 0.18 -18.87 39.16
CA GLU A 373 -0.78 -17.81 38.77
C GLU A 373 -2.21 -18.33 38.51
N TYR A 374 -2.31 -19.61 38.18
CA TYR A 374 -3.58 -20.31 37.92
C TYR A 374 -3.89 -21.38 38.97
N ARG A 375 -3.11 -21.49 40.06
CA ARG A 375 -3.39 -22.48 41.12
C ARG A 375 -4.69 -22.10 41.83
N ARG A 376 -5.53 -23.13 42.06
CA ARG A 376 -6.86 -23.02 42.67
C ARG A 376 -7.81 -22.08 41.90
N SER A 377 -7.57 -21.90 40.61
CA SER A 377 -8.51 -21.23 39.70
C SER A 377 -9.59 -22.22 39.24
N SER A 378 -10.68 -21.71 38.66
CA SER A 378 -11.85 -22.52 38.30
C SER A 378 -11.55 -23.52 37.18
N ARG A 379 -12.37 -24.58 37.07
CA ARG A 379 -12.29 -25.56 35.96
C ARG A 379 -12.35 -24.86 34.59
N ARG A 380 -13.14 -23.78 34.48
CA ARG A 380 -13.22 -22.92 33.28
C ARG A 380 -11.85 -22.33 32.93
N THR A 381 -11.17 -21.70 33.89
CA THR A 381 -9.83 -21.12 33.71
C THR A 381 -8.83 -22.17 33.25
N TYR A 382 -8.84 -23.38 33.84
CA TYR A 382 -7.95 -24.47 33.41
C TYR A 382 -8.23 -24.99 32.00
N VAL A 383 -9.50 -25.14 31.60
CA VAL A 383 -9.86 -25.56 30.23
C VAL A 383 -9.38 -24.53 29.22
N LEU A 384 -9.70 -23.25 29.44
CA LEU A 384 -9.25 -22.15 28.56
C LEU A 384 -7.71 -22.10 28.45
N LEU A 385 -7.00 -22.34 29.55
CA LEU A 385 -5.53 -22.30 29.61
C LEU A 385 -4.90 -23.44 28.79
N VAL A 386 -5.44 -24.66 28.88
CA VAL A 386 -4.99 -25.79 28.07
C VAL A 386 -5.32 -25.57 26.59
N SER A 387 -6.52 -25.08 26.26
CA SER A 387 -6.90 -24.74 24.89
C SER A 387 -5.99 -23.66 24.29
N MET A 388 -5.68 -22.60 25.04
CA MET A 388 -4.75 -21.54 24.63
C MET A 388 -3.37 -22.10 24.28
N LEU A 389 -2.78 -22.91 25.18
CA LEU A 389 -1.45 -23.48 24.98
C LEU A 389 -1.42 -24.45 23.79
N LEU A 390 -2.44 -25.30 23.62
CA LEU A 390 -2.55 -26.18 22.46
C LEU A 390 -2.63 -25.38 21.15
N MET A 391 -3.44 -24.31 21.10
CA MET A 391 -3.55 -23.47 19.90
C MET A 391 -2.23 -22.77 19.55
N PHE A 392 -1.47 -22.30 20.54
CA PHE A 392 -0.12 -21.77 20.28
C PHE A 392 0.83 -22.84 19.72
N VAL A 393 0.80 -24.09 20.20
CA VAL A 393 1.63 -25.17 19.64
C VAL A 393 1.29 -25.42 18.17
N VAL A 394 0.01 -25.49 17.82
CA VAL A 394 -0.42 -25.67 16.42
C VAL A 394 -0.03 -24.46 15.56
N ALA A 395 -0.27 -23.23 16.03
CA ALA A 395 0.11 -22.02 15.32
C ALA A 395 1.62 -21.95 15.02
N VAL A 396 2.47 -22.27 16.00
CA VAL A 396 3.93 -22.34 15.82
C VAL A 396 4.32 -23.40 14.79
N ALA A 397 3.76 -24.61 14.90
CA ALA A 397 4.06 -25.69 13.96
C ALA A 397 3.68 -25.29 12.51
N THR A 398 2.53 -24.65 12.33
CA THR A 398 2.07 -24.15 11.02
C THR A 398 2.96 -23.02 10.51
N LEU A 399 3.26 -21.99 11.32
CA LEU A 399 4.17 -20.90 10.92
C LEU A 399 5.56 -21.44 10.53
N MET A 400 6.15 -22.33 11.33
CA MET A 400 7.43 -22.97 11.01
C MET A 400 7.36 -23.86 9.77
N ALA A 401 6.23 -24.53 9.51
CA ALA A 401 6.04 -25.34 8.29
C ALA A 401 6.06 -24.50 7.00
N SER A 402 5.67 -23.22 7.07
CA SER A 402 5.72 -22.27 5.94
C SER A 402 7.15 -21.90 5.49
N SER A 403 8.19 -22.28 6.25
CA SER A 403 9.59 -21.95 5.98
C SER A 403 10.03 -22.26 4.54
N GLY A 404 10.62 -21.27 3.89
CA GLY A 404 11.28 -21.41 2.59
C GLY A 404 12.65 -22.09 2.70
N HIS A 405 13.42 -22.09 1.61
CA HIS A 405 14.81 -22.54 1.62
C HIS A 405 15.64 -21.68 0.66
N ARG A 406 16.54 -20.86 1.22
CA ARG A 406 17.36 -19.90 0.47
C ARG A 406 18.69 -20.57 0.08
N LYS A 407 18.90 -20.86 -1.21
CA LYS A 407 20.18 -21.40 -1.72
C LYS A 407 21.23 -20.30 -1.81
N GLN A 408 22.46 -20.56 -1.35
CA GLN A 408 23.59 -19.67 -1.54
C GLN A 408 24.38 -20.06 -2.80
N LEU A 409 24.71 -19.08 -3.63
CA LEU A 409 25.49 -19.23 -4.85
C LEU A 409 27.00 -19.35 -4.53
N ALA A 410 27.62 -20.42 -5.02
CA ALA A 410 29.06 -20.59 -5.14
C ALA A 410 29.37 -21.01 -6.58
N MET A 411 30.36 -20.38 -7.22
CA MET A 411 30.64 -20.59 -8.65
C MET A 411 32.13 -20.47 -8.96
N GLU A 412 32.72 -21.53 -9.50
CA GLU A 412 34.10 -21.56 -9.99
C GLU A 412 34.22 -21.37 -11.52
N THR A 413 35.45 -21.10 -11.95
CA THR A 413 35.91 -20.44 -13.21
C THR A 413 36.89 -21.30 -14.01
N ALA A 414 37.20 -20.99 -15.30
CA ALA A 414 38.58 -20.88 -15.87
C ALA A 414 38.83 -21.10 -17.41
N THR A 415 38.89 -20.01 -18.23
CA THR A 415 39.96 -19.62 -19.24
C THR A 415 39.75 -19.62 -20.80
N THR A 416 40.81 -19.34 -21.58
CA THR A 416 41.12 -19.69 -23.02
C THR A 416 40.03 -19.84 -24.13
N SER A 417 40.29 -19.48 -25.40
CA SER A 417 41.53 -19.04 -26.06
C SER A 417 41.26 -18.32 -27.38
N GLU A 418 41.94 -17.19 -27.62
CA GLU A 418 42.05 -16.52 -28.93
C GLU A 418 43.05 -17.22 -29.88
N PRO A 419 43.00 -16.92 -31.19
CA PRO A 419 44.18 -16.39 -31.87
C PRO A 419 43.93 -15.21 -32.85
N LYS A 420 45.02 -14.59 -33.37
CA LYS A 420 45.10 -13.29 -34.10
C LYS A 420 46.14 -13.40 -35.24
N LEU A 421 46.20 -12.60 -36.32
CA LEU A 421 45.40 -11.51 -36.95
C LEU A 421 45.76 -11.52 -38.49
N PRO A 422 45.07 -10.82 -39.42
CA PRO A 422 45.38 -9.38 -39.70
C PRO A 422 44.27 -8.52 -40.39
N ASN A 423 44.56 -7.22 -40.55
CA ASN A 423 43.81 -6.17 -41.30
C ASN A 423 43.67 -6.48 -42.83
N ASP A 424 42.83 -5.82 -43.65
CA ASP A 424 42.42 -4.40 -43.72
C ASP A 424 41.04 -4.17 -44.42
N GLN A 425 40.43 -2.99 -44.17
CA GLN A 425 39.27 -2.37 -44.85
C GLN A 425 37.93 -3.15 -44.89
N GLU A 426 37.00 -2.86 -43.98
CA GLU A 426 35.59 -3.28 -44.12
C GLU A 426 34.60 -2.44 -43.28
N SER A 427 33.29 -2.64 -43.52
CA SER A 427 32.16 -2.07 -42.76
C SER A 427 32.34 -2.15 -41.23
N PRO A 428 31.69 -1.31 -40.39
CA PRO A 428 31.82 -1.39 -38.93
C PRO A 428 31.66 -2.84 -38.46
N GLN A 429 32.75 -3.41 -37.95
CA GLN A 429 32.88 -4.86 -37.80
C GLN A 429 31.80 -5.37 -36.84
N ARG A 430 30.79 -6.04 -37.39
CA ARG A 430 29.73 -6.66 -36.60
C ARG A 430 30.27 -7.97 -36.03
N VAL A 431 30.82 -7.89 -34.83
CA VAL A 431 31.35 -9.04 -34.11
C VAL A 431 30.21 -9.77 -33.40
N GLY A 432 29.75 -10.88 -34.00
CA GLY A 432 28.82 -11.78 -33.32
C GLY A 432 29.52 -12.54 -32.20
N LEU A 433 28.97 -12.49 -30.99
CA LEU A 433 29.42 -13.26 -29.83
C LEU A 433 28.46 -14.42 -29.59
N LEU A 434 28.93 -15.66 -29.80
CA LEU A 434 28.17 -16.87 -29.57
C LEU A 434 28.70 -17.61 -28.33
N TYR A 435 27.86 -17.79 -27.32
CA TYR A 435 28.17 -18.53 -26.09
C TYR A 435 26.95 -19.35 -25.66
N ASP A 436 27.18 -20.62 -25.30
CA ASP A 436 26.16 -21.55 -24.83
C ASP A 436 26.77 -22.42 -23.74
N GLU A 437 26.16 -22.42 -22.54
CA GLU A 437 26.68 -23.15 -21.39
C GLU A 437 26.68 -24.68 -21.59
N ARG A 438 25.94 -25.22 -22.56
CA ARG A 438 26.02 -26.65 -22.92
C ARG A 438 27.39 -27.04 -23.49
N MET A 439 28.15 -26.09 -24.06
CA MET A 439 29.55 -26.34 -24.45
C MET A 439 30.43 -26.59 -23.22
N CYS A 440 30.03 -26.14 -22.03
CA CYS A 440 30.67 -26.46 -20.76
C CYS A 440 30.42 -27.91 -20.27
N LYS A 441 29.81 -28.79 -21.08
CA LYS A 441 29.58 -30.20 -20.74
C LYS A 441 30.69 -31.14 -21.19
N HIS A 442 31.67 -30.66 -21.95
CA HIS A 442 32.90 -31.40 -22.23
C HIS A 442 33.92 -31.14 -21.12
N PHE A 443 34.33 -32.19 -20.40
CA PHE A 443 35.33 -32.15 -19.34
C PHE A 443 35.99 -33.53 -19.17
N THR A 444 37.13 -33.59 -18.51
CA THR A 444 37.83 -34.84 -18.19
C THR A 444 36.98 -35.71 -17.24
N PRO A 445 36.57 -36.94 -17.63
CA PRO A 445 35.64 -37.74 -16.84
C PRO A 445 36.13 -38.07 -15.41
N ASP A 446 37.44 -38.12 -15.23
CA ASP A 446 38.10 -38.62 -14.02
C ASP A 446 38.45 -37.51 -13.01
N GLY A 447 38.15 -36.24 -13.33
CA GLY A 447 38.37 -35.10 -12.44
C GLY A 447 39.83 -34.65 -12.28
N GLU A 448 40.76 -35.19 -13.06
CA GLU A 448 42.12 -34.63 -13.12
C GLU A 448 42.13 -33.22 -13.71
N ASP A 449 42.93 -32.35 -13.10
CA ASP A 449 43.04 -30.91 -13.37
C ASP A 449 43.73 -30.66 -14.73
N HIS A 450 42.94 -30.80 -15.79
CA HIS A 450 43.40 -30.66 -17.16
C HIS A 450 43.23 -29.20 -17.64
N PRO A 451 44.24 -28.61 -18.32
CA PRO A 451 44.18 -27.22 -18.79
C PRO A 451 43.16 -26.99 -19.92
N GLU A 452 42.62 -28.06 -20.51
CA GLU A 452 41.41 -28.04 -21.32
C GLU A 452 40.23 -28.51 -20.44
N ASN A 453 39.43 -27.55 -19.98
CA ASN A 453 38.29 -27.73 -19.08
C ASN A 453 37.12 -26.79 -19.47
N PRO A 454 35.86 -27.04 -19.06
CA PRO A 454 34.70 -26.29 -19.58
C PRO A 454 34.56 -24.89 -19.00
N LEU A 455 35.00 -24.80 -17.74
CA LEU A 455 35.38 -23.62 -17.00
C LEU A 455 36.10 -22.59 -17.90
N ARG A 456 36.90 -23.08 -18.88
CA ARG A 456 37.06 -22.62 -20.27
C ARG A 456 36.38 -21.28 -20.62
N ILE A 457 35.62 -21.33 -21.70
CA ILE A 457 34.75 -20.28 -22.25
C ILE A 457 33.96 -19.47 -21.20
N LYS A 458 33.65 -20.04 -20.02
CA LYS A 458 32.95 -19.39 -18.91
C LYS A 458 33.69 -18.15 -18.36
N ALA A 459 35.02 -18.20 -18.26
CA ALA A 459 35.77 -17.02 -17.78
C ALA A 459 35.83 -15.89 -18.81
N ILE A 460 35.81 -16.21 -20.11
CA ILE A 460 35.75 -15.22 -21.19
C ILE A 460 34.38 -14.53 -21.17
N TRP A 461 33.30 -15.29 -21.06
CA TRP A 461 31.94 -14.75 -20.98
C TRP A 461 31.74 -13.81 -19.78
N ASN A 462 32.14 -14.23 -18.58
CA ASN A 462 32.05 -13.40 -17.38
C ASN A 462 32.88 -12.10 -17.50
N LYS A 463 33.98 -12.11 -18.26
CA LYS A 463 34.81 -10.92 -18.51
C LYS A 463 34.15 -9.94 -19.49
N LEU A 464 33.40 -10.44 -20.47
CA LEU A 464 32.62 -9.61 -21.40
C LEU A 464 31.39 -9.00 -20.71
N GLN A 465 30.67 -9.76 -19.87
CA GLN A 465 29.58 -9.24 -19.05
C GLN A 465 30.04 -8.13 -18.09
N SER A 466 31.08 -8.39 -17.29
CA SER A 466 31.61 -7.41 -16.33
C SER A 466 32.26 -6.15 -16.95
N ALA A 467 32.40 -6.10 -18.27
CA ALA A 467 32.80 -4.91 -19.02
C ALA A 467 31.62 -4.04 -19.47
N GLY A 468 30.36 -4.40 -19.15
CA GLY A 468 29.15 -3.65 -19.54
C GLY A 468 28.80 -3.73 -21.03
N ILE A 469 29.53 -4.57 -21.78
CA ILE A 469 29.31 -4.81 -23.21
C ILE A 469 27.88 -5.31 -23.52
N PRO A 470 27.22 -6.14 -22.67
CA PRO A 470 25.84 -6.56 -22.92
C PRO A 470 24.72 -5.74 -22.24
N GLU A 471 24.99 -4.81 -21.31
CA GLU A 471 23.94 -4.20 -20.45
C GLU A 471 23.63 -2.72 -20.70
N SER A 472 24.42 -2.00 -21.49
CA SER A 472 24.36 -0.52 -21.59
C SER A 472 23.22 0.05 -22.47
N LYS A 473 22.08 -0.66 -22.64
CA LYS A 473 21.17 -0.42 -23.78
C LYS A 473 19.65 -0.63 -23.63
N PHE A 474 19.08 -0.98 -22.48
CA PHE A 474 17.68 -1.45 -22.45
C PHE A 474 16.64 -0.41 -22.01
N ASN A 475 15.57 -0.23 -22.82
CA ASN A 475 14.53 0.79 -22.65
C ASN A 475 13.24 0.21 -22.03
N SER A 476 12.90 0.59 -20.78
CA SER A 476 11.69 0.13 -20.07
C SER A 476 11.51 -1.39 -20.05
N ILE A 477 12.56 -2.13 -19.66
CA ILE A 477 12.50 -3.59 -19.52
C ILE A 477 13.20 -4.07 -18.25
N TYR A 478 12.83 -5.27 -17.80
CA TYR A 478 13.50 -5.97 -16.72
C TYR A 478 13.71 -7.45 -17.10
N LEU A 479 14.74 -8.06 -16.53
CA LEU A 479 15.10 -9.46 -16.74
C LEU A 479 15.18 -10.19 -15.40
N ASN A 480 14.79 -11.46 -15.39
CA ASN A 480 15.03 -12.41 -14.30
C ASN A 480 15.32 -13.81 -14.89
N GLU A 481 15.68 -14.78 -14.05
CA GLU A 481 16.05 -16.14 -14.49
C GLU A 481 14.96 -16.84 -15.33
N GLY A 482 13.67 -16.54 -15.07
CA GLY A 482 12.54 -17.08 -15.83
C GLY A 482 12.20 -16.31 -17.11
N SER A 483 12.76 -15.11 -17.33
CA SER A 483 12.42 -14.25 -18.49
C SER A 483 12.67 -14.95 -19.82
N THR A 484 13.77 -15.67 -19.97
CA THR A 484 14.13 -16.37 -21.21
C THR A 484 13.16 -17.53 -21.50
N GLU A 485 12.85 -18.35 -20.50
CA GLU A 485 11.90 -19.47 -20.67
C GLU A 485 10.48 -18.95 -20.96
N ALA A 486 10.03 -17.92 -20.22
CA ALA A 486 8.74 -17.29 -20.44
C ALA A 486 8.64 -16.66 -21.84
N ALA A 487 9.68 -15.97 -22.32
CA ALA A 487 9.70 -15.38 -23.66
C ALA A 487 9.66 -16.44 -24.77
N TYR A 488 10.38 -17.56 -24.63
CA TYR A 488 10.26 -18.68 -25.58
C TYR A 488 8.89 -19.35 -25.53
N LEU A 489 8.29 -19.51 -24.36
CA LEU A 489 6.93 -20.05 -24.23
C LEU A 489 5.88 -19.10 -24.82
N ALA A 490 6.02 -17.79 -24.62
CA ALA A 490 5.12 -16.78 -25.19
C ALA A 490 5.16 -16.80 -26.72
N ALA A 491 6.34 -16.60 -27.33
CA ALA A 491 6.50 -16.60 -28.78
C ALA A 491 6.13 -17.96 -29.39
N GLY A 492 6.59 -19.07 -28.79
CA GLY A 492 6.28 -20.43 -29.23
C GLY A 492 4.78 -20.74 -29.18
N SER A 493 4.04 -20.26 -28.18
CA SER A 493 2.59 -20.45 -28.09
C SER A 493 1.84 -19.69 -29.19
N VAL A 494 2.28 -18.48 -29.53
CA VAL A 494 1.65 -17.69 -30.61
C VAL A 494 1.98 -18.28 -31.98
N ILE A 495 3.19 -18.81 -32.20
CA ILE A 495 3.55 -19.57 -33.41
C ILE A 495 2.65 -20.81 -33.56
N GLU A 496 2.57 -21.66 -32.55
CA GLU A 496 1.78 -22.90 -32.56
C GLU A 496 0.28 -22.61 -32.78
N ALA A 497 -0.27 -21.61 -32.09
CA ALA A 497 -1.64 -21.15 -32.30
C ALA A 497 -1.88 -20.68 -33.75
N SER A 498 -0.94 -19.90 -34.28
CA SER A 498 -1.03 -19.34 -35.64
C SER A 498 -0.92 -20.43 -36.70
N GLU A 499 -0.05 -21.42 -36.51
CA GLU A 499 0.06 -22.58 -37.39
C GLU A 499 -1.24 -23.39 -37.45
N ARG A 500 -1.86 -23.70 -36.30
CA ARG A 500 -3.11 -24.47 -36.26
C ARG A 500 -4.28 -23.75 -36.93
N VAL A 501 -4.37 -22.42 -36.76
CA VAL A 501 -5.37 -21.60 -37.46
C VAL A 501 -5.08 -21.49 -38.95
N ALA A 502 -3.81 -21.35 -39.35
CA ALA A 502 -3.42 -21.36 -40.76
C ALA A 502 -3.79 -22.69 -41.45
N ARG A 503 -3.50 -23.83 -40.79
CA ARG A 503 -3.90 -25.19 -41.22
C ARG A 503 -5.43 -25.41 -41.29
N GLY A 504 -6.22 -24.60 -40.59
CA GLY A 504 -7.67 -24.77 -40.47
C GLY A 504 -8.10 -25.83 -39.44
N GLU A 505 -7.21 -26.22 -38.52
CA GLU A 505 -7.55 -27.09 -37.39
C GLU A 505 -8.40 -26.36 -36.34
N LEU A 506 -8.21 -25.04 -36.26
CA LEU A 506 -8.95 -24.12 -35.39
C LEU A 506 -9.44 -22.93 -36.23
N LYS A 507 -10.65 -22.41 -35.96
CA LYS A 507 -11.13 -21.17 -36.59
C LYS A 507 -10.34 -19.97 -36.05
N SER A 508 -10.16 -19.90 -34.74
CA SER A 508 -9.49 -18.80 -34.05
C SER A 508 -8.88 -19.22 -32.72
N VAL A 509 -7.90 -18.48 -32.21
CA VAL A 509 -7.26 -18.73 -30.89
C VAL A 509 -7.05 -17.41 -30.13
N VAL A 510 -7.15 -17.48 -28.80
CA VAL A 510 -6.67 -16.43 -27.88
C VAL A 510 -5.52 -17.00 -27.06
N ALA A 511 -4.31 -16.47 -27.24
CA ALA A 511 -3.09 -16.88 -26.56
C ALA A 511 -2.83 -15.94 -25.36
N ILE A 512 -3.13 -16.43 -24.16
CA ILE A 512 -2.89 -15.72 -22.89
C ILE A 512 -1.41 -15.90 -22.51
N VAL A 513 -0.55 -15.02 -23.02
CA VAL A 513 0.92 -15.11 -22.91
C VAL A 513 1.50 -13.94 -22.09
N ARG A 514 2.72 -14.14 -21.56
CA ARG A 514 3.56 -13.08 -21.00
C ARG A 514 5.02 -13.59 -20.98
N PRO A 515 6.05 -12.79 -21.31
CA PRO A 515 6.05 -11.35 -21.61
C PRO A 515 5.28 -10.97 -22.89
N PRO A 516 4.85 -9.70 -23.00
CA PRO A 516 4.34 -9.13 -24.25
C PRO A 516 5.44 -9.09 -25.33
N GLY A 517 5.09 -8.68 -26.55
CA GLY A 517 5.97 -8.68 -27.71
C GLY A 517 5.97 -7.42 -28.58
N HIS A 518 4.90 -6.65 -28.69
CA HIS A 518 4.73 -5.66 -29.78
C HIS A 518 5.78 -4.52 -29.83
N HIS A 519 6.43 -4.20 -28.71
CA HIS A 519 7.53 -3.22 -28.62
C HIS A 519 8.92 -3.78 -28.98
N ALA A 520 9.13 -5.11 -28.95
CA ALA A 520 10.45 -5.70 -29.19
C ALA A 520 10.88 -5.54 -30.66
N GLU A 521 12.07 -4.98 -30.88
CA GLU A 521 12.66 -4.74 -32.19
C GLU A 521 13.58 -5.90 -32.60
N ALA A 522 14.24 -5.79 -33.77
CA ALA A 522 15.09 -6.85 -34.30
C ALA A 522 16.38 -7.08 -33.48
N ASP A 523 16.89 -6.04 -32.82
CA ASP A 523 18.13 -6.04 -32.02
C ASP A 523 17.99 -5.33 -30.66
N GLU A 524 16.78 -4.91 -30.27
CA GLU A 524 16.50 -4.25 -28.99
C GLU A 524 15.24 -4.81 -28.32
N ALA A 525 15.34 -5.07 -27.01
CA ALA A 525 14.22 -5.47 -26.17
C ALA A 525 13.79 -4.28 -25.31
N MET A 526 12.51 -3.90 -25.39
CA MET A 526 11.97 -2.69 -24.78
C MET A 526 10.48 -2.81 -24.45
N GLY A 527 9.95 -1.93 -23.60
CA GLY A 527 8.52 -1.85 -23.28
C GLY A 527 7.97 -3.17 -22.71
N PHE A 528 8.68 -3.77 -21.76
CA PHE A 528 8.43 -5.11 -21.22
C PHE A 528 8.54 -6.29 -22.22
N CYS A 529 8.80 -6.03 -23.50
CA CYS A 529 8.80 -7.02 -24.59
C CYS A 529 10.21 -7.58 -24.85
N LEU A 530 10.35 -8.91 -24.84
CA LEU A 530 11.64 -9.59 -25.09
C LEU A 530 11.76 -10.17 -26.50
N TYR A 531 10.67 -10.73 -27.01
CA TYR A 531 10.56 -11.21 -28.38
C TYR A 531 9.21 -10.76 -28.94
N ASN A 532 9.17 -10.34 -30.20
CA ASN A 532 7.94 -9.88 -30.80
C ASN A 532 7.04 -11.07 -31.20
N ASN A 533 6.24 -11.53 -30.23
CA ASN A 533 5.39 -12.72 -30.32
C ASN A 533 4.56 -12.75 -31.62
N VAL A 534 3.89 -11.64 -31.94
CA VAL A 534 3.00 -11.49 -33.11
C VAL A 534 3.82 -11.42 -34.41
N ALA A 535 4.87 -10.60 -34.45
CA ALA A 535 5.68 -10.44 -35.67
C ALA A 535 6.47 -11.70 -36.04
N ILE A 536 6.97 -12.44 -35.04
CA ILE A 536 7.65 -13.72 -35.27
C ILE A 536 6.67 -14.74 -35.85
N ALA A 537 5.44 -14.83 -35.32
CA ALA A 537 4.42 -15.73 -35.86
C ALA A 537 4.01 -15.37 -37.31
N ALA A 538 3.84 -14.08 -37.62
CA ALA A 538 3.58 -13.63 -38.99
C ALA A 538 4.74 -13.99 -39.96
N SER A 539 5.98 -13.72 -39.55
CA SER A 539 7.17 -14.05 -40.35
C SER A 539 7.32 -15.56 -40.57
N PHE A 540 7.09 -16.37 -39.54
CA PHE A 540 7.13 -17.83 -39.62
C PHE A 540 6.10 -18.37 -40.62
N LEU A 541 4.85 -17.90 -40.58
CA LEU A 541 3.81 -18.31 -41.52
C LEU A 541 4.15 -17.94 -42.97
N LEU A 542 4.65 -16.73 -43.20
CA LEU A 542 4.92 -16.22 -44.55
C LEU A 542 6.20 -16.78 -45.20
N ASN A 543 7.22 -17.09 -44.40
CA ASN A 543 8.57 -17.41 -44.88
C ASN A 543 8.94 -18.89 -44.67
N GLU A 544 8.65 -19.46 -43.49
CA GLU A 544 8.99 -20.85 -43.16
C GLU A 544 7.86 -21.82 -43.54
N ARG A 545 6.60 -21.37 -43.49
CA ARG A 545 5.40 -22.19 -43.76
C ARG A 545 4.54 -21.76 -44.96
N PRO A 546 5.13 -21.44 -46.13
CA PRO A 546 4.36 -21.07 -47.34
C PRO A 546 3.49 -22.23 -47.86
N ASP A 547 3.74 -23.47 -47.42
CA ASP A 547 2.88 -24.63 -47.69
C ASP A 547 1.46 -24.49 -47.13
N LEU A 548 1.28 -23.66 -46.08
CA LEU A 548 -0.03 -23.37 -45.49
C LEU A 548 -0.84 -22.34 -46.28
N GLY A 549 -0.27 -21.77 -47.34
CA GLY A 549 -0.97 -20.90 -48.29
C GLY A 549 -1.33 -19.50 -47.80
N ILE A 550 -0.90 -19.10 -46.60
CA ILE A 550 -1.02 -17.74 -46.08
C ILE A 550 -0.03 -16.83 -46.84
N LYS A 551 -0.52 -15.77 -47.48
CA LYS A 551 0.30 -14.85 -48.29
C LYS A 551 0.16 -13.38 -47.86
N LYS A 552 -0.97 -13.04 -47.24
CA LYS A 552 -1.26 -11.71 -46.69
C LYS A 552 -1.75 -11.83 -45.26
N ILE A 553 -1.08 -11.15 -44.33
CA ILE A 553 -1.46 -11.09 -42.91
C ILE A 553 -1.83 -9.65 -42.56
N LEU A 554 -2.96 -9.46 -41.92
CA LEU A 554 -3.30 -8.19 -41.27
C LEU A 554 -2.96 -8.33 -39.78
N ILE A 555 -2.09 -7.46 -39.27
CA ILE A 555 -1.85 -7.31 -37.84
C ILE A 555 -2.65 -6.11 -37.36
N VAL A 556 -3.55 -6.34 -36.39
CA VAL A 556 -4.31 -5.28 -35.71
C VAL A 556 -3.74 -5.14 -34.29
N ASP A 557 -3.10 -4.02 -34.04
CA ASP A 557 -2.66 -3.62 -32.71
C ASP A 557 -3.66 -2.62 -32.12
N TRP A 558 -4.31 -3.01 -31.03
CA TRP A 558 -5.27 -2.19 -30.30
C TRP A 558 -4.83 -1.90 -28.85
N ASP A 559 -3.59 -2.28 -28.52
CA ASP A 559 -2.93 -1.85 -27.29
C ASP A 559 -2.86 -0.32 -27.26
N VAL A 560 -2.92 0.28 -26.07
CA VAL A 560 -2.90 1.74 -25.97
C VAL A 560 -1.53 2.33 -26.35
N HIS A 561 -0.48 1.51 -26.37
CA HIS A 561 0.87 1.91 -26.79
C HIS A 561 1.15 1.52 -28.24
N HIS A 562 2.00 2.31 -28.90
CA HIS A 562 2.43 2.02 -30.28
C HIS A 562 3.35 0.79 -30.33
N GLY A 563 2.95 -0.26 -31.06
CA GLY A 563 3.77 -1.43 -31.36
C GLY A 563 4.93 -1.16 -32.34
N ASN A 564 5.86 -0.28 -31.96
CA ASN A 564 7.02 0.17 -32.74
C ASN A 564 7.86 -0.98 -33.31
N GLY A 565 8.07 -2.04 -32.55
CA GLY A 565 8.84 -3.21 -32.99
C GLY A 565 8.14 -3.98 -34.12
N THR A 566 6.82 -4.08 -34.05
CA THR A 566 6.00 -4.72 -35.09
C THR A 566 5.98 -3.89 -36.38
N GLN A 567 5.80 -2.57 -36.26
CA GLN A 567 5.93 -1.61 -37.37
C GLN A 567 7.29 -1.75 -38.07
N LYS A 568 8.39 -1.75 -37.31
CA LYS A 568 9.74 -1.81 -37.87
C LYS A 568 10.06 -3.15 -38.52
N MET A 569 9.55 -4.27 -38.00
CA MET A 569 9.72 -5.60 -38.62
C MET A 569 9.15 -5.66 -40.04
N PHE A 570 7.99 -5.03 -40.29
CA PHE A 570 7.28 -5.11 -41.56
C PHE A 570 7.36 -3.85 -42.43
N TRP A 571 8.19 -2.89 -42.05
CA TRP A 571 8.31 -1.56 -42.66
C TRP A 571 8.43 -1.52 -44.20
N LYS A 572 8.89 -2.61 -44.83
CA LYS A 572 9.05 -2.74 -46.30
C LYS A 572 8.30 -3.92 -46.94
N ASP A 573 7.48 -4.66 -46.18
CA ASP A 573 6.84 -5.91 -46.64
C ASP A 573 5.33 -5.75 -46.88
N SER A 574 4.92 -5.62 -48.14
CA SER A 574 3.50 -5.52 -48.54
C SER A 574 2.66 -6.78 -48.29
N ARG A 575 3.27 -7.89 -47.84
CA ARG A 575 2.54 -9.08 -47.37
C ARG A 575 1.94 -8.90 -45.99
N VAL A 576 2.42 -7.92 -45.21
CA VAL A 576 1.89 -7.62 -43.88
C VAL A 576 1.36 -6.20 -43.85
N LEU A 577 0.06 -6.07 -43.57
CA LEU A 577 -0.55 -4.79 -43.24
C LEU A 577 -0.52 -4.65 -41.71
N PHE A 578 0.28 -3.71 -41.20
CA PHE A 578 0.25 -3.34 -39.78
C PHE A 578 -0.71 -2.17 -39.58
N PHE A 579 -1.66 -2.34 -38.67
CA PHE A 579 -2.57 -1.29 -38.23
C PHE A 579 -2.42 -1.16 -36.71
N SER A 580 -2.11 0.05 -36.21
CA SER A 580 -2.06 0.34 -34.78
C SER A 580 -2.89 1.57 -34.44
N VAL A 581 -3.75 1.45 -33.43
CA VAL A 581 -4.47 2.57 -32.83
C VAL A 581 -4.00 2.73 -31.38
N HIS A 582 -3.41 3.88 -31.07
CA HIS A 582 -2.69 4.06 -29.81
C HIS A 582 -2.78 5.50 -29.32
N ARG A 583 -2.61 5.69 -28.01
CA ARG A 583 -2.46 7.03 -27.43
C ARG A 583 -1.09 7.57 -27.81
N PHE A 584 -1.06 8.83 -28.28
CA PHE A 584 0.15 9.45 -28.78
C PHE A 584 0.49 10.75 -28.06
N ASP A 585 -0.53 11.53 -27.66
CA ASP A 585 -0.39 12.84 -27.00
C ASP A 585 0.66 13.72 -27.72
N PHE A 586 0.60 13.76 -29.06
CA PHE A 586 1.57 14.45 -29.93
C PHE A 586 3.04 14.02 -29.73
N GLY A 587 3.30 12.72 -29.57
CA GLY A 587 4.62 12.14 -29.39
C GLY A 587 5.15 12.18 -27.96
N THR A 588 4.32 12.58 -26.99
CA THR A 588 4.69 12.65 -25.57
C THR A 588 4.28 11.43 -24.75
N PHE A 589 3.37 10.59 -25.26
CA PHE A 589 3.02 9.30 -24.65
C PHE A 589 4.05 8.20 -25.04
N TYR A 590 4.27 7.21 -24.18
CA TYR A 590 5.24 6.13 -24.43
C TYR A 590 4.86 5.32 -25.70
N PRO A 591 5.81 4.95 -26.59
CA PRO A 591 7.28 5.00 -26.47
C PRO A 591 7.95 6.36 -26.72
N THR A 592 7.17 7.42 -26.96
CA THR A 592 7.59 8.81 -27.29
C THR A 592 8.28 8.98 -28.66
N GLY A 593 8.27 10.22 -29.16
CA GLY A 593 8.81 10.57 -30.48
C GLY A 593 7.80 10.38 -31.62
N ASP A 594 8.29 10.53 -32.85
CA ASP A 594 7.44 10.65 -34.04
C ASP A 594 7.10 9.30 -34.72
N ASP A 595 7.68 8.18 -34.29
CA ASP A 595 7.51 6.85 -34.91
C ASP A 595 6.05 6.36 -34.92
N GLY A 596 5.22 6.81 -33.96
CA GLY A 596 3.77 6.54 -33.90
C GLY A 596 2.90 7.52 -34.72
N SER A 597 3.48 8.53 -35.37
CA SER A 597 2.71 9.48 -36.18
C SER A 597 1.96 8.80 -37.35
N TYR A 598 0.82 9.37 -37.74
CA TYR A 598 0.06 8.96 -38.93
C TYR A 598 0.84 9.13 -40.24
N THR A 599 1.91 9.91 -40.24
CA THR A 599 2.83 10.08 -41.37
C THR A 599 3.77 8.88 -41.58
N MET A 600 3.84 7.94 -40.63
CA MET A 600 4.73 6.78 -40.68
C MET A 600 4.07 5.62 -41.44
N ILE A 601 4.07 5.72 -42.77
CA ILE A 601 3.28 4.85 -43.66
C ILE A 601 4.05 3.65 -44.26
N GLY A 602 5.29 3.38 -43.84
CA GLY A 602 6.16 2.36 -44.45
C GLY A 602 6.99 2.87 -45.63
N GLU A 603 7.85 2.01 -46.19
CA GLU A 603 8.80 2.38 -47.25
C GLU A 603 8.86 1.34 -48.39
N GLY A 604 9.09 1.81 -49.62
CA GLY A 604 9.30 0.94 -50.77
C GLY A 604 8.02 0.17 -51.13
N LEU A 605 8.10 -1.17 -51.13
CA LEU A 605 6.91 -2.00 -51.35
C LEU A 605 5.94 -1.95 -50.16
N GLY A 606 6.44 -1.72 -48.94
CA GLY A 606 5.63 -1.58 -47.72
C GLY A 606 4.98 -0.20 -47.54
N ALA A 607 5.20 0.75 -48.45
CA ALA A 607 4.56 2.06 -48.38
C ALA A 607 3.03 1.94 -48.54
N GLY A 608 2.29 2.49 -47.59
CA GLY A 608 0.85 2.32 -47.42
C GLY A 608 0.44 1.09 -46.60
N TYR A 609 1.36 0.18 -46.26
CA TYR A 609 1.08 -1.04 -45.48
C TYR A 609 1.39 -0.89 -43.98
N ASN A 610 1.81 0.29 -43.53
CA ASN A 610 1.82 0.67 -42.13
C ASN A 610 0.76 1.77 -41.89
N ILE A 611 -0.13 1.57 -40.92
CA ILE A 611 -1.22 2.49 -40.60
C ILE A 611 -1.21 2.77 -39.09
N ASN A 612 -0.77 3.97 -38.72
CA ASN A 612 -0.87 4.47 -37.35
C ASN A 612 -2.10 5.37 -37.21
N VAL A 613 -2.85 5.19 -36.12
CA VAL A 613 -3.97 6.06 -35.72
C VAL A 613 -3.64 6.62 -34.33
N PRO A 614 -2.89 7.74 -34.27
CA PRO A 614 -2.44 8.33 -33.01
C PRO A 614 -3.52 9.21 -32.38
N TRP A 615 -3.96 8.88 -31.17
CA TRP A 615 -4.88 9.74 -30.42
C TRP A 615 -4.17 11.00 -29.89
N GLU A 616 -4.81 12.15 -30.11
CA GLU A 616 -4.37 13.46 -29.59
C GLU A 616 -4.45 13.56 -28.06
N HIS A 617 -5.25 12.71 -27.42
CA HIS A 617 -5.47 12.66 -25.98
C HIS A 617 -6.02 11.29 -25.53
N GLY A 618 -5.98 11.01 -24.23
CA GLY A 618 -6.72 9.91 -23.60
C GLY A 618 -8.25 10.09 -23.63
N ARG A 619 -9.00 9.27 -22.88
CA ARG A 619 -10.47 9.19 -22.82
C ARG A 619 -11.20 8.74 -24.10
N CYS A 620 -10.49 8.41 -25.18
CA CYS A 620 -11.10 7.81 -26.38
C CYS A 620 -11.81 6.49 -26.02
N GLY A 621 -13.07 6.34 -26.41
CA GLY A 621 -13.93 5.22 -26.01
C GLY A 621 -14.47 4.40 -27.18
N ASP A 622 -15.48 3.57 -26.91
CA ASP A 622 -16.11 2.68 -27.90
C ASP A 622 -16.44 3.38 -29.23
N ALA A 623 -17.08 4.55 -29.16
CA ALA A 623 -17.47 5.31 -30.35
C ALA A 623 -16.27 5.70 -31.23
N ASP A 624 -15.16 6.11 -30.62
CA ASP A 624 -13.96 6.58 -31.32
C ASP A 624 -13.26 5.43 -32.05
N TYR A 625 -13.05 4.33 -31.34
CA TYR A 625 -12.46 3.11 -31.91
C TYR A 625 -13.36 2.52 -32.99
N LEU A 626 -14.69 2.52 -32.81
CA LEU A 626 -15.62 2.03 -33.83
C LEU A 626 -15.65 2.92 -35.07
N ALA A 627 -15.53 4.25 -34.93
CA ALA A 627 -15.41 5.17 -36.07
C ALA A 627 -14.11 4.93 -36.86
N VAL A 628 -12.99 4.72 -36.17
CA VAL A 628 -11.70 4.34 -36.80
C VAL A 628 -11.81 3.00 -37.52
N TRP A 629 -12.49 2.01 -36.93
CA TRP A 629 -12.78 0.74 -37.61
C TRP A 629 -13.56 1.00 -38.89
N GLU A 630 -14.66 1.75 -38.84
CA GLU A 630 -15.57 1.95 -39.98
C GLU A 630 -14.98 2.82 -41.10
N HIS A 631 -14.15 3.80 -40.78
CA HIS A 631 -13.64 4.78 -41.73
C HIS A 631 -12.18 4.58 -42.18
N ILE A 632 -11.42 3.69 -41.53
CA ILE A 632 -10.04 3.35 -41.92
C ILE A 632 -9.87 1.83 -42.05
N LEU A 633 -9.90 1.08 -40.94
CA LEU A 633 -9.47 -0.32 -40.91
C LEU A 633 -10.34 -1.23 -41.77
N ILE A 634 -11.66 -1.13 -41.66
CA ILE A 634 -12.61 -2.02 -42.37
C ILE A 634 -12.62 -1.74 -43.88
N PRO A 635 -12.56 -0.48 -44.38
CA PRO A 635 -12.29 -0.19 -45.79
C PRO A 635 -10.98 -0.81 -46.29
N VAL A 636 -9.86 -0.57 -45.60
CA VAL A 636 -8.55 -1.09 -46.03
C VAL A 636 -8.51 -2.62 -45.97
N ALA A 637 -9.02 -3.25 -44.91
CA ALA A 637 -9.05 -4.71 -44.77
C ALA A 637 -9.86 -5.41 -45.88
N LYS A 638 -10.89 -4.75 -46.45
CA LYS A 638 -11.63 -5.25 -47.62
C LYS A 638 -10.77 -5.25 -48.88
N GLU A 639 -10.02 -4.19 -49.11
CA GLU A 639 -9.16 -4.05 -50.30
C GLU A 639 -7.89 -4.90 -50.17
N PHE A 640 -7.25 -4.90 -48.99
CA PHE A 640 -6.11 -5.76 -48.67
C PHE A 640 -6.48 -7.24 -48.70
N ALA A 641 -7.70 -7.62 -48.29
CA ALA A 641 -8.21 -9.00 -48.26
C ALA A 641 -7.21 -10.00 -47.65
N PRO A 642 -6.98 -9.95 -46.32
CA PRO A 642 -6.01 -10.82 -45.64
C PRO A 642 -6.43 -12.29 -45.64
N ASP A 643 -5.45 -13.19 -45.71
CA ASP A 643 -5.63 -14.64 -45.57
C ASP A 643 -5.72 -15.06 -44.09
N MET A 644 -5.17 -14.24 -43.19
CA MET A 644 -5.15 -14.42 -41.74
C MET A 644 -5.04 -13.07 -41.01
N ILE A 645 -5.62 -12.99 -39.82
CA ILE A 645 -5.47 -11.83 -38.92
C ILE A 645 -4.75 -12.25 -37.65
N LEU A 646 -3.75 -11.46 -37.25
CA LEU A 646 -3.17 -11.51 -35.91
C LEU A 646 -3.59 -10.24 -35.16
N ILE A 647 -3.87 -10.36 -33.86
CA ILE A 647 -4.23 -9.24 -33.01
C ILE A 647 -3.21 -9.13 -31.88
N SER A 648 -2.53 -7.98 -31.81
CA SER A 648 -1.73 -7.57 -30.65
C SER A 648 -2.73 -7.10 -29.59
N GLY A 649 -3.10 -8.03 -28.72
CA GLY A 649 -4.26 -7.96 -27.84
C GLY A 649 -3.95 -7.28 -26.52
N GLY A 650 -3.61 -6.00 -26.56
CA GLY A 650 -3.53 -5.14 -25.38
C GLY A 650 -4.91 -4.76 -24.86
N PHE A 651 -5.05 -4.63 -23.54
CA PHE A 651 -6.30 -4.22 -22.89
C PHE A 651 -6.12 -3.03 -21.94
N ASP A 652 -5.03 -2.30 -22.09
CA ASP A 652 -4.74 -1.05 -21.38
C ASP A 652 -5.45 0.18 -21.98
N ALA A 653 -6.06 0.05 -23.17
CA ALA A 653 -7.03 1.02 -23.66
C ALA A 653 -8.42 0.86 -23.01
N ALA A 654 -8.63 -0.17 -22.18
CA ALA A 654 -9.89 -0.42 -21.49
C ALA A 654 -10.18 0.61 -20.38
N ILE A 655 -11.46 0.87 -20.16
CA ILE A 655 -11.93 1.71 -19.05
C ILE A 655 -11.36 1.21 -17.71
N GLY A 656 -10.75 2.13 -16.95
CA GLY A 656 -10.16 1.84 -15.64
C GLY A 656 -8.72 1.32 -15.66
N ASP A 657 -8.07 1.20 -16.82
CA ASP A 657 -6.63 0.88 -16.86
C ASP A 657 -5.76 2.03 -16.29
N PRO A 658 -4.76 1.74 -15.43
CA PRO A 658 -3.95 2.78 -14.79
C PRO A 658 -2.91 3.46 -15.68
N LEU A 659 -2.60 2.94 -16.87
CA LEU A 659 -1.58 3.50 -17.78
C LEU A 659 -2.18 4.15 -19.02
N GLY A 660 -3.09 3.46 -19.71
CA GLY A 660 -3.59 3.94 -21.01
C GLY A 660 -4.49 5.16 -20.93
N GLY A 661 -5.39 5.19 -19.96
CA GLY A 661 -6.33 6.30 -19.74
C GLY A 661 -7.36 6.49 -20.86
N CYS A 662 -7.60 5.46 -21.69
CA CYS A 662 -8.73 5.40 -22.62
C CYS A 662 -9.97 4.76 -21.94
N CYS A 663 -11.08 4.69 -22.66
CA CYS A 663 -12.39 4.33 -22.11
C CYS A 663 -13.13 3.27 -22.93
N ILE A 664 -12.42 2.31 -23.53
CA ILE A 664 -13.06 1.20 -24.24
C ILE A 664 -13.73 0.27 -23.23
N THR A 665 -14.99 -0.09 -23.47
CA THR A 665 -15.72 -1.05 -22.65
C THR A 665 -15.51 -2.49 -23.15
N PRO A 666 -15.78 -3.52 -22.32
CA PRO A 666 -15.81 -4.90 -22.80
C PRO A 666 -16.78 -5.10 -23.98
N TYR A 667 -17.87 -4.32 -24.06
CA TYR A 667 -18.77 -4.32 -25.21
C TYR A 667 -18.05 -3.81 -26.47
N GLY A 668 -17.34 -2.68 -26.40
CA GLY A 668 -16.53 -2.13 -27.49
C GLY A 668 -15.54 -3.16 -28.06
N TYR A 669 -14.75 -3.81 -27.20
CA TYR A 669 -13.84 -4.89 -27.62
C TYR A 669 -14.56 -6.05 -28.32
N SER A 670 -15.74 -6.46 -27.85
CA SER A 670 -16.54 -7.50 -28.51
C SER A 670 -17.03 -7.09 -29.90
N VAL A 671 -17.37 -5.81 -30.11
CA VAL A 671 -17.81 -5.27 -31.41
C VAL A 671 -16.62 -5.12 -32.36
N MET A 672 -15.46 -4.64 -31.89
CA MET A 672 -14.22 -4.58 -32.67
C MET A 672 -13.80 -5.98 -33.15
N MET A 673 -13.79 -6.97 -32.25
CA MET A 673 -13.53 -8.37 -32.59
C MET A 673 -14.52 -8.89 -33.64
N ASN A 674 -15.83 -8.72 -33.43
CA ASN A 674 -16.85 -9.19 -34.37
C ASN A 674 -16.75 -8.54 -35.77
N LYS A 675 -16.29 -7.28 -35.86
CA LYS A 675 -16.02 -6.63 -37.14
C LYS A 675 -14.84 -7.30 -37.88
N LEU A 676 -13.79 -7.73 -37.16
CA LEU A 676 -12.63 -8.44 -37.74
C LEU A 676 -12.94 -9.88 -38.15
N MET A 677 -13.81 -10.59 -37.42
CA MET A 677 -14.23 -11.98 -37.73
C MET A 677 -14.84 -12.16 -39.13
N LYS A 678 -15.25 -11.07 -39.79
CA LYS A 678 -15.83 -11.05 -41.14
C LYS A 678 -14.79 -11.18 -42.26
N PHE A 679 -13.50 -11.16 -41.91
CA PHE A 679 -12.35 -11.28 -42.80
C PHE A 679 -11.60 -12.60 -42.58
N ALA A 680 -10.70 -12.96 -43.49
CA ALA A 680 -9.85 -14.16 -43.38
C ALA A 680 -10.62 -15.48 -43.08
N GLN A 681 -11.91 -15.57 -43.42
CA GLN A 681 -12.80 -16.68 -43.04
C GLN A 681 -12.88 -16.93 -41.50
N GLY A 682 -12.59 -15.91 -40.70
CA GLY A 682 -12.51 -15.99 -39.24
C GLY A 682 -11.15 -16.45 -38.69
N LYS A 683 -10.13 -16.67 -39.54
CA LYS A 683 -8.75 -17.03 -39.12
C LYS A 683 -8.09 -15.90 -38.32
N ILE A 684 -8.33 -15.89 -37.01
CA ILE A 684 -7.86 -14.89 -36.06
C ILE A 684 -7.01 -15.55 -34.96
N VAL A 685 -5.83 -15.01 -34.70
CA VAL A 685 -5.10 -15.29 -33.45
C VAL A 685 -4.86 -13.99 -32.69
N MET A 686 -5.38 -13.90 -31.47
CA MET A 686 -5.12 -12.78 -30.56
C MET A 686 -4.05 -13.23 -29.55
N ALA A 687 -2.93 -12.50 -29.46
CA ALA A 687 -1.90 -12.69 -28.45
C ALA A 687 -2.02 -11.59 -27.39
N LEU A 688 -1.90 -11.92 -26.11
CA LEU A 688 -1.98 -10.93 -25.04
C LEU A 688 -0.74 -10.02 -25.04
N GLU A 689 -0.96 -8.70 -24.98
CA GLU A 689 0.09 -7.66 -24.87
C GLU A 689 -0.03 -6.93 -23.51
N GLY A 690 -0.36 -5.64 -23.48
CA GLY A 690 -0.62 -4.84 -22.28
C GLY A 690 -2.00 -5.04 -21.64
N GLY A 691 -2.26 -4.25 -20.60
CA GLY A 691 -3.45 -4.34 -19.75
C GLY A 691 -3.09 -4.60 -18.28
N TYR A 692 -3.36 -3.62 -17.42
CA TYR A 692 -2.79 -3.53 -16.07
C TYR A 692 -3.84 -3.38 -14.97
N ASN A 693 -5.08 -2.99 -15.31
CA ASN A 693 -6.24 -3.24 -14.44
C ASN A 693 -6.74 -4.69 -14.61
N LEU A 694 -6.73 -5.46 -13.52
CA LEU A 694 -7.04 -6.89 -13.51
C LEU A 694 -8.51 -7.21 -13.86
N ASP A 695 -9.45 -6.35 -13.52
CA ASP A 695 -10.86 -6.54 -13.85
C ASP A 695 -11.13 -6.11 -15.30
N SER A 696 -10.54 -4.99 -15.75
CA SER A 696 -10.71 -4.48 -17.12
C SER A 696 -10.13 -5.44 -18.16
N ILE A 697 -8.93 -6.00 -17.92
CA ILE A 697 -8.32 -7.01 -18.81
C ILE A 697 -9.15 -8.31 -18.81
N ALA A 698 -9.57 -8.81 -17.65
CA ALA A 698 -10.32 -10.05 -17.57
C ALA A 698 -11.68 -9.95 -18.28
N ASN A 699 -12.42 -8.87 -18.05
CA ASN A 699 -13.73 -8.65 -18.68
C ASN A 699 -13.60 -8.40 -20.19
N SER A 700 -12.57 -7.68 -20.65
CA SER A 700 -12.37 -7.41 -22.08
C SER A 700 -11.90 -8.65 -22.84
N VAL A 701 -10.99 -9.45 -22.28
CA VAL A 701 -10.61 -10.77 -22.83
C VAL A 701 -11.83 -11.70 -22.89
N LEU A 702 -12.63 -11.76 -21.83
CA LEU A 702 -13.87 -12.55 -21.80
C LEU A 702 -14.82 -12.12 -22.92
N ALA A 703 -15.05 -10.82 -23.10
CA ALA A 703 -15.94 -10.31 -24.14
C ALA A 703 -15.44 -10.62 -25.56
N CYS A 704 -14.12 -10.57 -25.81
CA CYS A 704 -13.52 -11.04 -27.06
C CYS A 704 -13.72 -12.55 -27.28
N VAL A 705 -13.49 -13.37 -26.26
CA VAL A 705 -13.67 -14.83 -26.34
C VAL A 705 -15.14 -15.19 -26.57
N THR A 706 -16.07 -14.55 -25.88
CA THR A 706 -17.52 -14.72 -26.11
C THR A 706 -17.89 -14.32 -27.54
N ALA A 707 -17.35 -13.22 -28.08
CA ALA A 707 -17.60 -12.83 -29.46
C ALA A 707 -17.10 -13.87 -30.48
N LEU A 708 -15.92 -14.45 -30.24
CA LEU A 708 -15.36 -15.53 -31.07
C LEU A 708 -16.20 -16.82 -31.02
N LEU A 709 -16.74 -17.16 -29.85
CA LEU A 709 -17.54 -18.37 -29.62
C LEU A 709 -18.98 -18.24 -30.16
N GLU A 710 -19.60 -17.07 -30.00
CA GLU A 710 -21.02 -16.86 -30.34
C GLU A 710 -21.24 -16.20 -31.72
N ASP A 711 -20.17 -15.82 -32.43
CA ASP A 711 -20.18 -15.13 -33.74
C ASP A 711 -20.93 -13.78 -33.73
N ARG A 712 -21.13 -13.19 -32.54
CA ARG A 712 -21.87 -11.94 -32.27
C ARG A 712 -21.23 -11.15 -31.12
N PRO A 713 -21.34 -9.81 -31.07
CA PRO A 713 -20.93 -9.03 -29.89
C PRO A 713 -21.72 -9.42 -28.64
N ILE A 714 -21.20 -9.10 -27.45
CA ILE A 714 -21.97 -9.23 -26.21
C ILE A 714 -23.13 -8.22 -26.19
N ILE A 715 -24.10 -8.43 -25.30
CA ILE A 715 -25.23 -7.48 -25.16
C ILE A 715 -24.73 -6.22 -24.46
N GLY A 716 -24.95 -5.07 -25.11
CA GLY A 716 -24.62 -3.74 -24.63
C GLY A 716 -25.01 -2.69 -25.67
N SER A 717 -24.83 -1.42 -25.32
CA SER A 717 -25.01 -0.26 -26.21
C SER A 717 -23.85 0.71 -26.02
N SER A 718 -23.57 1.50 -27.07
CA SER A 718 -22.74 2.69 -26.99
C SER A 718 -23.60 3.86 -27.45
N GLU A 719 -23.94 4.77 -26.54
CA GLU A 719 -24.82 5.92 -26.79
C GLU A 719 -24.03 7.21 -27.07
N VAL A 720 -22.71 7.10 -27.21
CA VAL A 720 -21.77 8.22 -27.31
C VAL A 720 -21.37 8.46 -28.77
N TYR A 721 -21.12 9.71 -29.14
CA TYR A 721 -20.58 10.09 -30.45
C TYR A 721 -19.06 10.29 -30.39
N PRO A 722 -18.29 9.99 -31.46
CA PRO A 722 -16.84 10.17 -31.48
C PRO A 722 -16.43 11.65 -31.31
N PHE A 723 -15.29 11.89 -30.67
CA PHE A 723 -14.74 13.23 -30.46
C PHE A 723 -14.41 13.97 -31.78
N GLU A 724 -14.34 15.30 -31.74
CA GLU A 724 -13.90 16.10 -32.89
C GLU A 724 -12.43 15.81 -33.27
N SER A 725 -11.59 15.58 -32.27
CA SER A 725 -10.20 15.10 -32.43
C SER A 725 -10.14 13.76 -33.16
N THR A 726 -11.00 12.79 -32.81
CA THR A 726 -11.12 11.51 -33.52
C THR A 726 -11.42 11.72 -35.01
N TRP A 727 -12.37 12.58 -35.36
CA TRP A 727 -12.66 12.90 -36.76
C TRP A 727 -11.50 13.63 -37.46
N ARG A 728 -10.72 14.43 -36.74
CA ARG A 728 -9.49 15.06 -37.26
C ARG A 728 -8.42 14.01 -37.56
N VAL A 729 -8.11 13.13 -36.61
CA VAL A 729 -7.15 12.02 -36.80
C VAL A 729 -7.59 11.13 -37.97
N ILE A 730 -8.88 10.75 -38.04
CA ILE A 730 -9.42 9.97 -39.17
C ILE A 730 -9.20 10.69 -40.51
N LYS A 731 -9.39 12.02 -40.56
CA LYS A 731 -9.18 12.82 -41.76
C LYS A 731 -7.71 12.87 -42.17
N GLU A 732 -6.77 13.10 -41.24
CA GLU A 732 -5.34 13.17 -41.57
C GLU A 732 -4.80 11.79 -42.00
N VAL A 733 -5.15 10.71 -41.29
CA VAL A 733 -4.78 9.33 -41.66
C VAL A 733 -5.33 8.96 -43.04
N ARG A 734 -6.59 9.29 -43.35
CA ARG A 734 -7.16 9.10 -44.70
C ARG A 734 -6.46 9.94 -45.75
N GLY A 735 -6.03 11.16 -45.41
CA GLY A 735 -5.28 12.05 -46.28
C GLY A 735 -3.99 11.40 -46.77
N GLU A 736 -3.10 11.03 -45.85
CA GLU A 736 -1.81 10.38 -46.13
C GLU A 736 -1.97 9.06 -46.89
N LEU A 737 -2.95 8.24 -46.52
CA LEU A 737 -3.14 6.91 -47.09
C LEU A 737 -3.96 6.87 -48.39
N SER A 738 -4.65 7.94 -48.77
CA SER A 738 -5.53 7.99 -49.95
C SER A 738 -4.83 7.66 -51.28
N ALA A 739 -3.52 7.91 -51.37
CA ALA A 739 -2.70 7.59 -52.53
C ALA A 739 -2.41 6.08 -52.68
N PHE A 740 -2.50 5.32 -51.59
CA PHE A 740 -2.22 3.88 -51.52
C PHE A 740 -3.51 3.05 -51.46
N TRP A 741 -4.54 3.59 -50.81
CA TRP A 741 -5.86 2.97 -50.64
C TRP A 741 -6.92 3.90 -51.21
N PRO A 742 -7.27 3.79 -52.51
CA PRO A 742 -8.24 4.65 -53.17
C PRO A 742 -9.61 4.71 -52.47
N ILE A 743 -10.00 3.64 -51.74
CA ILE A 743 -11.22 3.60 -50.92
C ILE A 743 -11.23 4.64 -49.76
N LEU A 744 -10.08 5.23 -49.43
CA LEU A 744 -9.95 6.30 -48.44
C LEU A 744 -10.02 7.71 -49.05
N SER A 745 -10.04 7.84 -50.38
CA SER A 745 -10.08 9.14 -51.07
C SER A 745 -11.45 9.84 -51.05
N ASP A 746 -12.53 9.13 -50.75
CA ASP A 746 -13.88 9.71 -50.65
C ASP A 746 -13.98 10.75 -49.52
N GLU A 747 -14.65 11.88 -49.78
CA GLU A 747 -14.97 12.89 -48.76
C GLU A 747 -15.85 12.28 -47.66
N LEU A 748 -15.45 12.44 -46.39
CA LEU A 748 -16.31 12.11 -45.24
C LEU A 748 -17.62 12.92 -45.30
N PRO A 749 -18.79 12.32 -44.96
CA PRO A 749 -20.08 12.99 -45.07
C PRO A 749 -20.13 14.35 -44.35
N LYS A 750 -20.36 15.43 -45.10
CA LYS A 750 -20.38 16.83 -44.61
C LYS A 750 -21.36 17.08 -43.44
N ASN A 751 -22.34 16.20 -43.24
CA ASN A 751 -23.30 16.27 -42.14
C ASN A 751 -22.68 15.90 -40.76
N LEU A 752 -21.63 15.07 -40.73
CA LEU A 752 -20.95 14.68 -39.48
C LEU A 752 -20.20 15.86 -38.84
N VAL A 753 -19.73 16.81 -39.65
CA VAL A 753 -19.02 18.04 -39.19
C VAL A 753 -20.00 19.14 -38.74
N LEU A 754 -21.30 19.00 -39.05
CA LEU A 754 -22.32 20.04 -38.82
C LEU A 754 -23.40 19.66 -37.78
N ALA A 755 -23.49 18.40 -37.38
CA ALA A 755 -24.51 17.92 -36.44
C ALA A 755 -24.43 18.59 -35.05
N ASN A 756 -23.22 18.96 -34.60
CA ASN A 756 -22.97 19.58 -33.28
C ASN A 756 -23.53 21.00 -33.08
N LYS A 757 -24.40 21.51 -33.98
CA LYS A 757 -25.06 22.82 -33.84
C LYS A 757 -26.54 22.79 -33.48
N LYS A 758 -27.18 21.61 -33.37
CA LYS A 758 -28.58 21.51 -32.92
C LYS A 758 -28.85 20.22 -32.14
N THR A 759 -28.93 20.35 -30.82
CA THR A 759 -29.65 19.41 -29.95
C THR A 759 -30.75 20.17 -29.20
N ALA A 760 -31.98 19.76 -29.45
CA ALA A 760 -33.17 20.11 -28.67
C ALA A 760 -33.57 18.88 -27.83
N PRO A 761 -34.35 19.01 -26.75
CA PRO A 761 -34.40 18.00 -25.70
C PRO A 761 -35.15 16.73 -26.13
N VAL A 762 -34.65 15.58 -25.67
CA VAL A 762 -35.32 14.28 -25.77
C VAL A 762 -35.54 13.77 -24.34
N GLU A 763 -36.80 13.55 -23.98
CA GLU A 763 -37.17 12.74 -22.82
C GLU A 763 -37.00 11.26 -23.18
N LEU A 764 -36.33 10.44 -22.34
CA LEU A 764 -36.64 9.01 -22.23
C LEU A 764 -35.98 8.36 -20.99
N ILE A 765 -36.85 7.95 -20.06
CA ILE A 765 -36.86 6.68 -19.31
C ILE A 765 -35.50 6.08 -18.86
N SER A 766 -35.22 6.26 -17.56
CA SER A 766 -34.88 5.22 -16.58
C SER A 766 -34.34 3.86 -17.10
N SER A 767 -33.01 3.71 -17.10
CA SER A 767 -32.37 2.50 -16.54
C SER A 767 -30.96 2.81 -16.03
N SER A 768 -30.73 2.52 -14.75
CA SER A 768 -29.47 2.10 -14.10
C SER A 768 -28.11 2.44 -14.73
N ASP A 769 -27.31 3.16 -13.93
CA ASP A 769 -25.85 3.07 -13.80
C ASP A 769 -24.97 3.18 -15.06
N SER A 770 -24.43 4.39 -15.24
CA SER A 770 -23.01 4.70 -15.50
C SER A 770 -22.90 6.20 -15.82
N ASP A 771 -21.77 6.88 -15.73
CA ASP A 771 -20.58 6.79 -14.88
C ASP A 771 -19.82 8.13 -15.07
N ALA A 772 -18.66 8.28 -14.42
CA ALA A 772 -17.69 9.35 -14.69
C ALA A 772 -18.13 10.77 -14.21
N ASP A 773 -17.20 11.65 -13.83
CA ASP A 773 -15.93 11.84 -14.52
C ASP A 773 -14.76 12.33 -13.64
N ASN A 774 -13.58 12.12 -14.22
CA ASN A 774 -12.25 12.55 -13.81
C ASN A 774 -12.15 13.98 -13.24
N ASP A 775 -11.42 14.13 -12.11
CA ASP A 775 -10.03 14.63 -12.10
C ASP A 775 -9.58 14.97 -10.66
N GLU A 776 -9.25 13.98 -9.81
CA GLU A 776 -8.41 14.21 -8.61
C GLU A 776 -7.83 12.93 -7.94
N VAL A 777 -6.57 13.05 -7.53
CA VAL A 777 -5.73 12.16 -6.69
C VAL A 777 -6.47 11.12 -5.83
N ASN A 778 -6.25 9.81 -6.04
CA ASN A 778 -6.41 8.76 -5.00
C ASN A 778 -7.75 8.74 -4.21
N HIS A 779 -8.87 9.16 -4.82
CA HIS A 779 -10.12 9.39 -4.09
C HIS A 779 -11.30 8.46 -4.46
N LEU A 780 -11.28 7.73 -5.58
CA LEU A 780 -12.40 6.83 -5.95
C LEU A 780 -12.48 5.52 -5.13
N GLU A 781 -11.38 4.82 -4.85
CA GLU A 781 -11.44 3.59 -4.04
C GLU A 781 -11.98 3.83 -2.63
N ALA A 782 -11.67 5.00 -2.05
CA ALA A 782 -12.20 5.39 -0.75
C ALA A 782 -13.68 5.84 -0.83
N VAL A 783 -14.14 6.35 -1.98
CA VAL A 783 -15.57 6.61 -2.24
C VAL A 783 -16.35 5.30 -2.25
N GLN A 784 -15.86 4.29 -2.97
CA GLN A 784 -16.56 3.01 -3.12
C GLN A 784 -16.74 2.31 -1.77
N ASN A 785 -15.73 2.33 -0.89
CA ASN A 785 -15.84 1.77 0.46
C ASN A 785 -16.89 2.53 1.34
N VAL A 786 -16.99 3.85 1.23
CA VAL A 786 -18.00 4.65 1.95
C VAL A 786 -19.41 4.40 1.43
N ILE A 787 -19.58 4.32 0.10
CA ILE A 787 -20.85 3.99 -0.55
C ILE A 787 -21.30 2.57 -0.13
N GLN A 788 -20.37 1.63 -0.03
CA GLN A 788 -20.66 0.26 0.40
C GLN A 788 -21.09 0.19 1.87
N ASP A 789 -20.41 0.91 2.78
CA ASP A 789 -20.80 1.02 4.20
C ASP A 789 -22.12 1.79 4.42
N LEU A 790 -22.46 2.77 3.58
CA LEU A 790 -23.77 3.44 3.61
C LEU A 790 -24.89 2.55 3.06
N SER A 791 -24.63 1.72 2.05
CA SER A 791 -25.60 0.74 1.54
C SER A 791 -26.00 -0.32 2.59
N MET A 792 -25.09 -0.61 3.53
CA MET A 792 -25.30 -1.53 4.66
C MET A 792 -26.21 -0.96 5.77
N LEU A 793 -26.56 0.33 5.73
CA LEU A 793 -27.49 0.97 6.67
C LEU A 793 -28.97 0.88 6.27
N LYS A 794 -29.34 0.05 5.28
CA LYS A 794 -30.74 -0.30 4.99
C LYS A 794 -31.40 -0.96 6.20
N VAL A 795 -32.16 -0.15 6.95
CA VAL A 795 -33.12 -0.62 7.95
C VAL A 795 -34.10 -1.57 7.26
N GLY A 796 -34.32 -2.74 7.86
CA GLY A 796 -34.98 -3.86 7.20
C GLY A 796 -36.42 -3.58 6.76
N GLU A 797 -36.84 -4.32 5.73
CA GLU A 797 -38.20 -4.29 5.20
C GLU A 797 -39.25 -4.61 6.27
N THR A 798 -40.05 -3.61 6.66
CA THR A 798 -41.31 -3.82 7.36
C THR A 798 -42.43 -3.03 6.70
N THR A 799 -43.09 -3.68 5.74
CA THR A 799 -44.53 -3.61 5.42
C THR A 799 -45.31 -2.28 5.57
N ASN A 800 -45.95 -1.91 4.46
CA ASN A 800 -47.18 -1.13 4.28
C ASN A 800 -47.05 0.37 3.94
N ASP A 801 -47.97 0.78 3.06
CA ASP A 801 -48.13 2.13 2.49
C ASP A 801 -48.45 3.22 3.51
N HIS A 802 -48.19 4.46 3.07
CA HIS A 802 -48.52 5.76 3.69
C HIS A 802 -47.70 6.17 4.92
N ASP A 803 -46.61 6.91 4.68
CA ASP A 803 -46.35 8.25 5.26
C ASP A 803 -44.94 8.74 4.87
N ALA A 804 -44.85 9.80 4.05
CA ALA A 804 -43.59 10.30 3.48
C ALA A 804 -43.32 11.80 3.78
N ASP A 805 -43.95 12.33 4.83
CA ASP A 805 -44.04 13.79 5.10
C ASP A 805 -43.70 14.19 6.55
N ASP A 806 -42.92 13.39 7.29
CA ASP A 806 -42.41 13.78 8.63
C ASP A 806 -41.02 14.46 8.53
N PRO A 807 -40.90 15.78 8.77
CA PRO A 807 -39.63 16.52 8.65
C PRO A 807 -38.57 16.13 9.70
N VAL A 808 -38.89 15.28 10.68
CA VAL A 808 -37.93 14.77 11.68
C VAL A 808 -37.10 13.59 11.13
N LEU A 809 -37.64 12.81 10.19
CA LEU A 809 -37.07 11.51 9.84
C LEU A 809 -35.72 11.64 9.12
N TRP A 810 -35.59 12.55 8.14
CA TRP A 810 -34.36 12.70 7.36
C TRP A 810 -33.18 13.18 8.21
N ARG A 811 -33.41 14.09 9.18
CA ARG A 811 -32.34 14.58 10.08
C ARG A 811 -31.74 13.45 10.92
N SER A 812 -32.55 12.48 11.35
CA SER A 812 -32.10 11.28 12.08
C SER A 812 -31.27 10.31 11.22
N VAL A 813 -31.41 10.38 9.89
CA VAL A 813 -30.58 9.62 8.94
C VAL A 813 -29.27 10.39 8.67
N LEU A 814 -29.35 11.64 8.22
CA LEU A 814 -28.17 12.40 7.78
C LEU A 814 -27.23 12.80 8.94
N SER A 815 -27.70 12.82 10.18
CA SER A 815 -26.85 13.02 11.38
C SER A 815 -25.90 11.85 11.69
N LYS A 816 -26.05 10.70 11.01
CA LYS A 816 -25.16 9.54 11.13
C LYS A 816 -24.06 9.50 10.07
N ILE A 817 -24.14 10.39 9.07
CA ILE A 817 -23.23 10.43 7.91
C ILE A 817 -22.25 11.58 8.15
N ASP A 818 -20.96 11.26 8.27
CA ASP A 818 -19.90 12.26 8.38
C ASP A 818 -19.36 12.65 7.00
N ILE A 819 -19.08 13.94 6.81
CA ILE A 819 -18.41 14.49 5.62
C ILE A 819 -17.36 15.51 6.04
N TRP A 820 -16.44 15.83 5.13
CA TRP A 820 -15.51 16.95 5.30
C TRP A 820 -16.05 18.21 4.61
N TYR A 821 -16.46 19.22 5.37
CA TYR A 821 -16.78 20.52 4.80
C TYR A 821 -15.48 21.28 4.53
N GLY A 822 -15.10 21.41 3.27
CA GLY A 822 -13.95 22.20 2.83
C GLY A 822 -14.32 23.67 2.69
N SER A 823 -14.07 24.48 3.72
CA SER A 823 -14.24 25.93 3.59
C SER A 823 -13.04 26.57 2.89
N PHE A 824 -13.33 27.22 1.77
CA PHE A 824 -12.63 28.45 1.38
C PHE A 824 -13.44 29.66 1.90
N GLY A 825 -12.82 30.83 2.02
CA GLY A 825 -13.51 32.04 2.48
C GLY A 825 -13.50 32.25 4.01
N SER A 826 -14.39 33.11 4.55
CA SER A 826 -14.32 33.53 5.97
C SER A 826 -14.52 32.41 6.98
N ASN A 827 -15.12 31.29 6.58
CA ASN A 827 -15.36 30.16 7.47
C ASN A 827 -14.08 29.32 7.70
N MET A 828 -12.97 29.63 7.00
CA MET A 828 -11.64 29.12 7.37
C MET A 828 -11.22 29.54 8.78
N TRP A 829 -11.72 30.67 9.28
CA TRP A 829 -11.50 31.09 10.67
C TRP A 829 -12.51 30.38 11.59
N LYS A 830 -12.00 29.54 12.50
CA LYS A 830 -12.83 28.65 13.34
C LYS A 830 -13.93 29.36 14.15
N PRO A 831 -13.71 30.53 14.76
CA PRO A 831 -14.78 31.29 15.42
C PRO A 831 -15.92 31.71 14.48
N ARG A 832 -15.61 32.03 13.21
CA ARG A 832 -16.62 32.37 12.19
C ARG A 832 -17.40 31.14 11.73
N PHE A 833 -16.74 30.00 11.56
CA PHE A 833 -17.42 28.73 11.27
C PHE A 833 -18.40 28.34 12.38
N LEU A 834 -17.97 28.41 13.65
CA LEU A 834 -18.81 28.05 14.80
C LEU A 834 -20.09 28.90 14.93
N CYS A 835 -20.18 30.06 14.29
CA CYS A 835 -21.44 30.82 14.21
C CYS A 835 -22.52 30.07 13.43
N TYR A 836 -22.18 29.34 12.35
CA TYR A 836 -23.18 28.55 11.62
C TYR A 836 -23.68 27.35 12.41
N VAL A 837 -22.82 26.73 13.22
CA VAL A 837 -23.16 25.58 14.05
C VAL A 837 -23.95 26.00 15.29
N LYS A 838 -23.47 27.00 16.04
CA LYS A 838 -24.03 27.36 17.36
C LYS A 838 -25.00 28.54 17.33
N GLY A 839 -25.06 29.27 16.23
CA GLY A 839 -25.71 30.58 16.12
C GLY A 839 -24.81 31.73 16.59
N GLY A 840 -25.17 32.96 16.22
CA GLY A 840 -24.47 34.18 16.63
C GLY A 840 -23.67 34.85 15.52
N LYS A 841 -22.69 35.68 15.89
CA LYS A 841 -21.87 36.44 14.94
C LYS A 841 -20.47 36.76 15.50
N VAL A 842 -19.55 37.06 14.59
CA VAL A 842 -18.23 37.63 14.89
C VAL A 842 -18.19 39.13 14.57
N ASP A 843 -17.14 39.83 15.00
CA ASP A 843 -16.94 41.24 14.70
C ASP A 843 -16.83 41.50 13.18
N GLY A 844 -17.40 42.62 12.72
CA GLY A 844 -17.51 42.97 11.30
C GLY A 844 -18.70 42.32 10.57
N MET A 845 -19.35 41.33 11.16
CA MET A 845 -20.49 40.61 10.56
C MET A 845 -21.82 41.35 10.82
N GLN A 846 -22.58 41.64 9.75
CA GLN A 846 -23.80 42.45 9.82
C GLN A 846 -25.01 41.66 10.33
N LYS A 847 -25.26 40.48 9.74
CA LYS A 847 -26.38 39.58 10.07
C LYS A 847 -25.86 38.38 10.87
N PRO A 848 -26.49 37.98 12.00
CA PRO A 848 -26.11 36.77 12.72
C PRO A 848 -26.58 35.49 12.02
N CYS A 849 -25.81 34.41 12.18
CA CYS A 849 -26.21 33.05 11.84
C CYS A 849 -27.29 32.54 12.82
N SER A 850 -28.24 31.75 12.35
CA SER A 850 -29.28 31.13 13.18
C SER A 850 -28.75 29.97 14.03
N GLY A 851 -27.71 29.29 13.54
CA GLY A 851 -27.23 28.04 14.10
C GLY A 851 -27.88 26.84 13.43
N SER A 852 -27.17 25.72 13.40
CA SER A 852 -27.66 24.41 12.99
C SER A 852 -28.57 23.80 14.07
N MET A 853 -29.30 22.76 13.68
CA MET A 853 -30.11 21.93 14.58
C MET A 853 -29.20 21.07 15.45
N ASP A 854 -28.25 20.31 14.87
CA ASP A 854 -27.11 19.79 15.64
C ASP A 854 -26.06 20.88 15.88
N ARG A 855 -25.87 21.24 17.15
CA ARG A 855 -24.91 22.24 17.62
C ARG A 855 -23.58 21.64 18.11
N SER A 856 -23.35 20.36 17.86
CA SER A 856 -22.10 19.67 18.17
C SER A 856 -20.92 20.35 17.46
N PRO A 857 -19.77 20.55 18.13
CA PRO A 857 -18.58 21.09 17.47
C PRO A 857 -18.04 20.08 16.44
N PRO A 858 -17.32 20.55 15.39
CA PRO A 858 -16.73 19.66 14.39
C PRO A 858 -15.80 18.64 15.05
N LYS A 859 -15.90 17.39 14.60
CA LYS A 859 -15.20 16.22 15.18
C LYS A 859 -13.68 16.29 14.97
N SER A 860 -13.27 16.88 13.85
CA SER A 860 -11.86 17.08 13.45
C SER A 860 -11.75 18.35 12.60
N ILE A 861 -10.54 18.92 12.54
CA ILE A 861 -10.20 20.12 11.74
C ILE A 861 -8.81 19.91 11.16
N MET A 862 -8.65 20.14 9.86
CA MET A 862 -7.36 20.10 9.17
C MET A 862 -7.32 21.08 8.00
N TRP A 863 -6.15 21.27 7.40
CA TRP A 863 -5.95 22.21 6.29
C TRP A 863 -5.41 21.48 5.06
N LYS A 864 -5.97 21.80 3.89
CA LYS A 864 -5.62 21.18 2.60
C LYS A 864 -5.38 22.27 1.55
N THR A 865 -4.56 21.96 0.56
CA THR A 865 -4.37 22.80 -0.64
C THR A 865 -4.96 22.04 -1.81
N VAL A 866 -5.74 22.71 -2.65
CA VAL A 866 -6.46 22.13 -3.81
C VAL A 866 -6.09 22.87 -5.10
N PRO A 867 -6.12 22.21 -6.27
CA PRO A 867 -5.83 22.81 -7.58
C PRO A 867 -6.98 23.70 -8.10
N HIS A 868 -7.58 24.53 -7.24
CA HIS A 868 -8.73 25.37 -7.62
C HIS A 868 -8.45 26.84 -7.33
N ARG A 869 -8.95 27.71 -8.22
CA ARG A 869 -8.71 29.14 -8.15
C ARG A 869 -9.70 29.87 -7.24
N LEU A 870 -9.21 30.64 -6.27
CA LEU A 870 -10.00 31.62 -5.55
C LEU A 870 -10.19 32.89 -6.41
N PHE A 871 -11.39 33.46 -6.39
CA PHE A 871 -11.70 34.77 -6.96
C PHE A 871 -12.77 35.50 -6.14
N PHE A 872 -12.92 36.82 -6.35
CA PHE A 872 -13.92 37.63 -5.65
C PHE A 872 -14.93 38.26 -6.62
N GLY A 873 -16.20 37.85 -6.49
CA GLY A 873 -17.29 38.26 -7.35
C GLY A 873 -18.41 39.00 -6.63
N ARG A 874 -19.30 39.64 -7.41
CA ARG A 874 -20.45 40.44 -6.95
C ARG A 874 -19.99 41.69 -6.17
N SER A 875 -20.89 42.63 -5.90
CA SER A 875 -20.54 43.95 -5.30
C SER A 875 -20.96 44.10 -3.84
N HIS A 876 -21.63 43.10 -3.27
CA HIS A 876 -22.22 43.17 -1.94
C HIS A 876 -22.35 41.77 -1.31
N SER A 877 -22.24 41.71 0.03
CA SER A 877 -22.45 40.54 0.86
C SER A 877 -23.58 40.77 1.86
N HIS A 878 -24.57 39.86 1.94
CA HIS A 878 -25.60 39.89 3.00
C HIS A 878 -25.02 39.74 4.42
N THR A 879 -23.82 39.17 4.53
CA THR A 879 -23.13 38.89 5.79
C THR A 879 -22.10 39.96 6.15
N TRP A 880 -21.43 40.54 5.15
CA TRP A 880 -20.27 41.44 5.33
C TRP A 880 -20.44 42.86 4.74
N GLY A 881 -21.57 43.17 4.10
CA GLY A 881 -21.83 44.48 3.48
C GLY A 881 -21.19 44.66 2.09
N PRO A 882 -21.04 45.91 1.61
CA PRO A 882 -20.46 46.21 0.29
C PRO A 882 -19.02 45.68 0.13
N GLY A 883 -18.74 45.06 -1.02
CA GLY A 883 -17.49 44.36 -1.32
C GLY A 883 -17.75 42.99 -1.97
N GLY A 884 -16.73 42.45 -2.65
CA GLY A 884 -16.81 41.12 -3.27
C GLY A 884 -16.84 39.97 -2.26
N VAL A 885 -17.51 38.89 -2.65
CA VAL A 885 -17.55 37.62 -1.89
C VAL A 885 -16.65 36.59 -2.54
N ALA A 886 -16.04 35.73 -1.71
CA ALA A 886 -15.14 34.68 -2.17
C ALA A 886 -15.90 33.57 -2.90
N PHE A 887 -15.42 33.21 -4.09
CA PHE A 887 -15.83 32.01 -4.83
C PHE A 887 -14.60 31.18 -5.16
N LEU A 888 -14.76 29.86 -5.18
CA LEU A 888 -13.78 28.93 -5.67
C LEU A 888 -14.22 28.46 -7.07
N HIS A 889 -13.31 28.45 -8.03
CA HIS A 889 -13.60 27.99 -9.39
C HIS A 889 -14.06 26.51 -9.35
N PRO A 890 -15.22 26.14 -9.92
CA PRO A 890 -15.75 24.77 -9.78
C PRO A 890 -14.87 23.70 -10.42
N GLN A 891 -14.17 24.03 -11.52
CA GLN A 891 -13.21 23.14 -12.17
C GLN A 891 -11.78 23.36 -11.64
N SER A 892 -11.00 22.29 -11.58
CA SER A 892 -9.59 22.29 -11.21
C SER A 892 -8.68 22.82 -12.33
N SER A 893 -7.47 23.21 -11.98
CA SER A 893 -6.42 23.77 -12.84
C SER A 893 -5.06 23.54 -12.17
N ASN A 894 -4.15 22.80 -12.83
CA ASN A 894 -2.82 22.49 -12.31
C ASN A 894 -1.94 23.74 -12.03
N ASN A 895 -2.33 24.90 -12.55
CA ASN A 895 -1.62 26.17 -12.36
C ASN A 895 -2.18 27.02 -11.20
N ASP A 896 -3.33 26.64 -10.63
CA ASP A 896 -3.99 27.39 -9.57
C ASP A 896 -3.86 26.68 -8.21
N ARG A 897 -3.95 27.47 -7.13
CA ARG A 897 -3.85 26.98 -5.75
C ARG A 897 -4.92 27.61 -4.89
N GLY A 898 -5.75 26.78 -4.28
CA GLY A 898 -6.78 27.12 -3.32
C GLY A 898 -6.42 26.57 -1.94
N TYR A 899 -6.65 27.36 -0.91
CA TYR A 899 -6.40 26.98 0.48
C TYR A 899 -7.74 26.70 1.18
N LEU A 900 -7.87 25.52 1.79
CA LEU A 900 -9.07 25.08 2.49
C LEU A 900 -8.81 24.77 3.95
N CYS A 901 -9.76 25.13 4.81
CA CYS A 901 -9.91 24.56 6.15
C CYS A 901 -11.04 23.52 6.11
N LEU A 902 -10.71 22.26 6.35
CA LEU A 902 -11.66 21.14 6.38
C LEU A 902 -12.23 20.98 7.79
N TYR A 903 -13.55 20.86 7.91
CA TYR A 903 -14.26 20.56 9.16
C TYR A 903 -15.03 19.24 9.04
N LYS A 904 -14.74 18.26 9.91
CA LYS A 904 -15.48 16.98 9.95
C LYS A 904 -16.79 17.17 10.68
N ILE A 905 -17.90 17.17 9.95
CA ILE A 905 -19.26 17.44 10.42
C ILE A 905 -20.25 16.43 9.85
N THR A 906 -21.48 16.42 10.35
CA THR A 906 -22.53 15.58 9.76
C THR A 906 -23.09 16.19 8.47
N LEU A 907 -23.65 15.36 7.59
CA LEU A 907 -24.36 15.79 6.39
C LEU A 907 -25.62 16.62 6.73
N GLU A 908 -26.21 16.40 7.92
CA GLU A 908 -27.28 17.23 8.48
C GLU A 908 -26.81 18.66 8.81
N GLN A 909 -25.65 18.80 9.46
CA GLN A 909 -25.03 20.11 9.71
C GLN A 909 -24.65 20.83 8.43
N PHE A 910 -24.17 20.11 7.41
CA PHE A 910 -23.83 20.68 6.10
C PHE A 910 -25.05 21.29 5.39
N ASN A 911 -26.20 20.61 5.41
CA ASN A 911 -27.46 21.14 4.89
C ASN A 911 -27.87 22.45 5.60
N ASP A 912 -27.74 22.51 6.93
CA ASP A 912 -28.06 23.71 7.70
C ASP A 912 -27.10 24.88 7.42
N ILE A 913 -25.82 24.61 7.13
CA ILE A 913 -24.85 25.63 6.71
C ILE A 913 -25.20 26.18 5.32
N LEU A 914 -25.51 25.29 4.37
CA LEU A 914 -25.83 25.61 2.99
C LEU A 914 -27.11 26.45 2.84
N LEU A 915 -28.13 26.16 3.65
CA LEU A 915 -29.33 27.01 3.78
C LEU A 915 -28.97 28.41 4.30
N GLN A 916 -28.15 28.50 5.35
CA GLN A 916 -27.79 29.78 5.98
C GLN A 916 -26.89 30.66 5.08
N GLU A 917 -25.91 30.09 4.35
CA GLU A 917 -25.07 30.83 3.38
C GLU A 917 -25.90 31.43 2.25
N ASN A 918 -26.94 30.73 1.78
CA ASN A 918 -27.88 31.22 0.77
C ASN A 918 -29.06 32.02 1.37
N GLY A 919 -29.01 32.37 2.65
CA GLY A 919 -29.98 33.24 3.32
C GLY A 919 -31.36 32.62 3.62
N GLN A 920 -31.52 31.31 3.41
CA GLN A 920 -32.74 30.54 3.65
C GLN A 920 -32.91 30.19 5.15
N ASN A 921 -34.12 29.75 5.51
CA ASN A 921 -34.43 29.32 6.88
C ASN A 921 -34.10 27.82 7.07
N VAL A 922 -33.53 27.47 8.23
CA VAL A 922 -33.11 26.10 8.60
C VAL A 922 -34.30 25.13 8.78
N SER A 923 -35.50 25.67 8.98
CA SER A 923 -36.77 24.92 9.06
C SER A 923 -37.30 24.49 7.67
N PHE A 924 -36.44 23.89 6.84
CA PHE A 924 -36.82 23.31 5.55
C PHE A 924 -37.42 21.91 5.74
N ALA A 925 -38.46 21.56 4.96
CA ALA A 925 -39.19 20.30 5.11
C ALA A 925 -38.35 19.08 4.69
N SER A 926 -37.56 19.23 3.62
CA SER A 926 -36.65 18.23 3.07
C SER A 926 -35.19 18.70 3.15
N PRO A 927 -34.19 17.79 3.04
CA PRO A 927 -32.81 18.19 2.80
C PRO A 927 -32.63 18.83 1.42
N LEU A 928 -31.61 19.68 1.28
CA LEU A 928 -31.10 20.14 -0.03
C LEU A 928 -30.15 19.13 -0.66
N LEU A 929 -29.41 18.39 0.17
CA LEU A 929 -28.48 17.33 -0.20
C LEU A 929 -28.80 16.10 0.66
N ASP A 930 -29.54 15.15 0.08
CA ASP A 930 -29.78 13.83 0.68
C ASP A 930 -28.67 12.83 0.30
N VAL A 931 -28.87 11.55 0.62
CA VAL A 931 -27.88 10.49 0.32
C VAL A 931 -27.72 10.28 -1.19
N ASN A 932 -28.81 10.29 -1.96
CA ASN A 932 -28.77 10.08 -3.41
C ASN A 932 -28.10 11.27 -4.13
N ALA A 933 -28.38 12.49 -3.66
CA ALA A 933 -27.77 13.72 -4.14
C ALA A 933 -26.29 13.81 -3.75
N LEU A 934 -25.89 13.27 -2.59
CA LEU A 934 -24.48 13.10 -2.23
C LEU A 934 -23.76 12.14 -3.19
N ASP A 935 -24.33 10.96 -3.47
CA ASP A 935 -23.78 10.02 -4.45
C ASP A 935 -23.67 10.67 -5.85
N SER A 936 -24.66 11.50 -6.23
CA SER A 936 -24.66 12.25 -7.49
C SER A 936 -23.56 13.32 -7.55
N VAL A 937 -23.35 14.09 -6.46
CA VAL A 937 -22.23 15.04 -6.32
C VAL A 937 -20.89 14.35 -6.47
N ILE A 938 -20.75 13.15 -5.91
CA ILE A 938 -19.49 12.38 -5.94
C ILE A 938 -19.23 11.81 -7.33
N LYS A 939 -20.25 11.26 -8.02
CA LYS A 939 -20.12 10.76 -9.40
C LYS A 939 -19.84 11.90 -10.41
N CYS A 940 -20.62 12.98 -10.37
CA CYS A 940 -20.57 14.05 -11.37
C CYS A 940 -19.62 15.22 -11.03
N THR A 941 -18.83 15.11 -9.95
CA THR A 941 -17.96 16.15 -9.35
C THR A 941 -18.64 17.44 -8.84
N PHE A 942 -19.84 17.77 -9.31
CA PHE A 942 -20.63 18.91 -8.81
C PHE A 942 -22.15 18.67 -8.95
N LEU A 943 -22.94 19.44 -8.21
CA LEU A 943 -24.40 19.47 -8.30
C LEU A 943 -24.95 20.90 -8.14
N PRO A 944 -25.54 21.47 -9.20
CA PRO A 944 -26.32 22.70 -9.12
C PRO A 944 -27.66 22.43 -8.42
N LEU A 945 -27.96 23.19 -7.38
CA LEU A 945 -29.19 23.03 -6.58
C LEU A 945 -30.26 23.99 -7.08
N GLU A 946 -31.23 23.46 -7.83
CA GLU A 946 -32.36 24.23 -8.40
C GLU A 946 -33.18 24.98 -7.33
N ALA A 947 -33.31 24.39 -6.13
CA ALA A 947 -33.94 25.01 -4.95
C ALA A 947 -33.21 26.29 -4.47
N LEU A 948 -31.97 26.51 -4.90
CA LEU A 948 -31.11 27.64 -4.56
C LEU A 948 -30.64 28.41 -5.81
N LYS A 949 -31.28 28.30 -6.98
CA LYS A 949 -30.78 28.89 -8.24
C LYS A 949 -30.50 30.40 -8.22
N ASP A 950 -31.20 31.17 -7.39
CA ASP A 950 -30.98 32.61 -7.19
C ASP A 950 -29.94 32.92 -6.08
N GLY A 951 -29.53 31.89 -5.34
CA GLY A 951 -28.49 31.91 -4.31
C GLY A 951 -27.08 32.05 -4.90
N TRP A 952 -26.12 32.37 -4.03
CA TRP A 952 -24.74 32.65 -4.46
C TRP A 952 -23.85 31.41 -4.36
N TYR A 953 -24.16 30.52 -3.42
CA TYR A 953 -23.49 29.25 -3.18
C TYR A 953 -24.45 28.11 -3.54
N SER A 954 -24.91 28.13 -4.79
CA SER A 954 -25.96 27.25 -5.32
C SER A 954 -25.40 26.01 -6.03
N ASN A 955 -24.08 25.86 -6.12
CA ASN A 955 -23.42 24.68 -6.66
C ASN A 955 -22.59 23.99 -5.56
N VAL A 956 -22.92 22.74 -5.23
CA VAL A 956 -22.09 21.89 -4.36
C VAL A 956 -21.01 21.24 -5.23
N VAL A 957 -19.76 21.21 -4.75
CA VAL A 957 -18.61 20.65 -5.49
C VAL A 957 -17.91 19.63 -4.62
N TYR A 958 -17.60 18.48 -5.21
CA TYR A 958 -16.78 17.41 -4.65
C TYR A 958 -15.30 17.73 -4.89
N MET A 959 -14.50 17.69 -3.82
CA MET A 959 -13.10 18.10 -3.79
C MET A 959 -12.20 16.93 -3.35
N GLY A 960 -12.59 15.70 -3.72
CA GLY A 960 -11.90 14.49 -3.32
C GLY A 960 -12.30 13.92 -1.96
N ILE A 961 -11.41 13.14 -1.34
CA ILE A 961 -11.61 12.45 -0.05
C ILE A 961 -10.53 12.85 0.96
N GLU A 962 -10.83 12.71 2.24
CA GLU A 962 -9.84 12.70 3.32
C GLU A 962 -10.27 11.73 4.44
N GLU A 963 -9.35 10.94 4.99
CA GLU A 963 -9.64 9.88 5.99
C GLU A 963 -10.78 8.91 5.59
N GLY A 964 -11.01 8.68 4.29
CA GLY A 964 -12.14 7.89 3.82
C GLY A 964 -13.50 8.55 4.03
N LEU A 965 -13.60 9.88 3.89
CA LEU A 965 -14.86 10.64 3.82
C LEU A 965 -14.79 11.69 2.70
N PRO A 966 -15.90 11.97 1.99
CA PRO A 966 -15.92 12.94 0.90
C PRO A 966 -15.72 14.38 1.41
N ILE A 967 -14.93 15.15 0.66
CA ILE A 967 -14.74 16.58 0.85
C ILE A 967 -15.76 17.32 -0.02
N LEU A 968 -16.64 18.08 0.62
CA LEU A 968 -17.67 18.87 -0.04
C LEU A 968 -17.43 20.36 0.20
N THR A 969 -17.65 21.16 -0.82
CA THR A 969 -17.71 22.63 -0.69
C THR A 969 -18.91 23.19 -1.46
N MET A 970 -19.15 24.49 -1.33
CA MET A 970 -20.26 25.20 -1.98
C MET A 970 -19.75 26.49 -2.62
N THR A 971 -20.06 26.70 -3.90
CA THR A 971 -19.58 27.82 -4.72
C THR A 971 -20.65 28.23 -5.76
N CYS A 972 -20.33 29.16 -6.67
CA CYS A 972 -21.23 29.55 -7.76
C CYS A 972 -21.22 28.53 -8.93
N PRO A 973 -22.29 28.41 -9.73
CA PRO A 973 -22.31 27.56 -10.93
C PRO A 973 -21.31 27.98 -12.01
N LEU A 974 -20.95 27.08 -12.92
CA LEU A 974 -20.06 27.38 -14.06
C LEU A 974 -20.61 28.49 -14.98
N LEU A 975 -21.93 28.60 -15.14
CA LEU A 975 -22.59 29.68 -15.89
C LEU A 975 -22.38 31.08 -15.27
N ASP A 976 -22.27 31.14 -13.94
CA ASP A 976 -21.92 32.37 -13.21
C ASP A 976 -20.44 32.71 -13.42
N VAL A 977 -19.54 31.72 -13.35
CA VAL A 977 -18.11 31.88 -13.68
C VAL A 977 -17.92 32.47 -15.07
N GLU A 978 -18.64 31.96 -16.07
CA GLU A 978 -18.57 32.47 -17.43
C GLU A 978 -19.13 33.90 -17.54
N SER A 979 -20.11 34.26 -16.71
CA SER A 979 -20.61 35.63 -16.59
C SER A 979 -19.62 36.58 -15.89
N PHE A 980 -18.78 36.10 -14.96
CA PHE A 980 -17.66 36.88 -14.42
C PHE A 980 -16.52 37.02 -15.45
N ARG A 981 -16.13 35.93 -16.14
CA ARG A 981 -15.10 35.90 -17.19
C ARG A 981 -15.40 36.86 -18.34
N THR A 982 -16.66 36.93 -18.77
CA THR A 982 -17.12 37.85 -19.82
C THR A 982 -17.35 39.29 -19.33
N GLY A 983 -17.16 39.57 -18.05
CA GLY A 983 -17.40 40.90 -17.45
C GLY A 983 -18.88 41.28 -17.32
N LYS A 984 -19.81 40.36 -17.63
CA LYS A 984 -21.26 40.55 -17.47
C LYS A 984 -21.66 40.73 -16.00
N VAL A 985 -20.92 40.12 -15.08
CA VAL A 985 -20.99 40.37 -13.63
C VAL A 985 -19.60 40.82 -13.16
N PRO A 986 -19.46 41.91 -12.38
CA PRO A 986 -18.16 42.42 -11.98
C PRO A 986 -17.48 41.55 -10.92
N LEU A 987 -16.17 41.36 -11.11
CA LEU A 987 -15.23 41.02 -10.03
C LEU A 987 -15.01 42.27 -9.16
N ASN A 988 -14.96 42.11 -7.85
CA ASN A 988 -14.72 43.21 -6.90
C ASN A 988 -13.86 42.72 -5.73
N ALA A 989 -12.98 43.57 -5.22
CA ALA A 989 -12.21 43.27 -4.02
C ALA A 989 -13.12 43.10 -2.77
N PRO A 990 -12.74 42.26 -1.79
CA PRO A 990 -13.48 42.09 -0.54
C PRO A 990 -13.48 43.36 0.32
N SER A 991 -14.47 43.49 1.19
CA SER A 991 -14.48 44.57 2.20
C SER A 991 -13.35 44.35 3.21
N LYS A 992 -12.83 45.43 3.82
CA LYS A 992 -11.71 45.33 4.77
C LYS A 992 -12.01 44.36 5.93
N SER A 993 -13.19 44.43 6.54
CA SER A 993 -13.58 43.53 7.64
C SER A 993 -13.71 42.05 7.20
N TYR A 994 -14.08 41.80 5.95
CA TYR A 994 -14.10 40.46 5.37
C TYR A 994 -12.68 39.96 5.09
N MET A 995 -11.81 40.80 4.51
CA MET A 995 -10.38 40.53 4.31
C MET A 995 -9.65 40.22 5.62
N ASP A 996 -9.83 41.04 6.66
CA ASP A 996 -9.24 40.83 7.99
C ASP A 996 -9.69 39.49 8.61
N THR A 997 -10.84 38.94 8.19
CA THR A 997 -11.34 37.63 8.62
C THR A 997 -10.77 36.48 7.78
N LEU A 998 -10.60 36.70 6.47
CA LEU A 998 -9.96 35.76 5.55
C LEU A 998 -8.50 35.50 5.92
N VAL A 999 -7.75 36.56 6.22
CA VAL A 999 -6.34 36.49 6.66
C VAL A 999 -6.21 35.64 7.93
N LYS A 1000 -7.08 35.82 8.94
CA LYS A 1000 -7.07 35.00 10.16
C LYS A 1000 -7.23 33.51 9.88
N GLY A 1001 -8.12 33.13 8.94
CA GLY A 1001 -8.32 31.74 8.55
C GLY A 1001 -7.10 31.11 7.85
N LEU A 1002 -6.47 31.86 6.94
CA LEU A 1002 -5.27 31.42 6.20
C LEU A 1002 -4.04 31.27 7.13
N VAL A 1003 -3.90 32.16 8.12
CA VAL A 1003 -2.80 32.17 9.08
C VAL A 1003 -3.00 31.14 10.22
N GLU A 1004 -4.23 30.89 10.68
CA GLU A 1004 -4.51 29.92 11.78
C GLU A 1004 -4.03 28.50 11.43
N GLY A 1005 -4.13 28.11 10.16
CA GLY A 1005 -3.62 26.82 9.65
C GLY A 1005 -2.11 26.75 9.39
N LYS A 1006 -1.39 27.86 9.55
CA LYS A 1006 0.03 28.02 9.15
C LYS A 1006 0.31 27.68 7.68
N GLN A 1007 -0.70 27.75 6.81
CA GLN A 1007 -0.52 27.53 5.37
C GLN A 1007 0.17 28.72 4.69
N LEU A 1008 -0.05 29.93 5.21
CA LEU A 1008 0.54 31.19 4.75
C LEU A 1008 0.92 32.06 5.96
N SER A 1009 1.95 32.89 5.80
CA SER A 1009 2.16 34.05 6.67
C SER A 1009 1.12 35.15 6.43
N GLU A 1010 1.06 36.16 7.30
CA GLU A 1010 0.10 37.27 7.17
C GLU A 1010 0.30 38.05 5.86
N ASP A 1011 1.56 38.34 5.49
CA ASP A 1011 1.91 39.01 4.23
C ASP A 1011 1.54 38.16 3.00
N GLU A 1012 1.80 36.85 3.02
CA GLU A 1012 1.44 35.94 1.93
C GLU A 1012 -0.07 35.77 1.79
N ALA A 1013 -0.82 35.73 2.91
CA ALA A 1013 -2.28 35.68 2.91
C ALA A 1013 -2.88 36.95 2.29
N ILE A 1014 -2.33 38.13 2.62
CA ILE A 1014 -2.73 39.41 2.01
C ILE A 1014 -2.39 39.42 0.52
N ALA A 1015 -1.19 38.98 0.13
CA ALA A 1015 -0.79 38.90 -1.27
C ALA A 1015 -1.70 37.97 -2.09
N TYR A 1016 -2.05 36.80 -1.55
CA TYR A 1016 -2.95 35.82 -2.15
C TYR A 1016 -4.37 36.37 -2.36
N ILE A 1017 -4.94 37.06 -1.36
CA ILE A 1017 -6.26 37.68 -1.48
C ILE A 1017 -6.25 38.81 -2.53
N ASN A 1018 -5.18 39.59 -2.58
CA ASN A 1018 -5.02 40.68 -3.55
C ASN A 1018 -4.89 40.14 -4.99
N ASP A 1019 -4.12 39.07 -5.22
CA ASP A 1019 -4.05 38.39 -6.53
C ASP A 1019 -5.43 37.88 -6.95
N ALA A 1020 -6.11 37.12 -6.08
CA ALA A 1020 -7.45 36.60 -6.32
C ALA A 1020 -8.52 37.70 -6.56
N SER A 1021 -8.26 38.93 -6.12
CA SER A 1021 -9.15 40.09 -6.34
C SER A 1021 -8.84 40.87 -7.62
N ALA A 1022 -7.63 40.74 -8.17
CA ALA A 1022 -7.13 41.56 -9.29
C ALA A 1022 -6.84 40.77 -10.58
N ARG A 1023 -6.53 39.48 -10.48
CA ARG A 1023 -6.21 38.59 -11.61
C ARG A 1023 -7.50 38.30 -12.40
N PRO A 1024 -7.60 38.66 -13.71
CA PRO A 1024 -8.77 38.36 -14.53
C PRO A 1024 -9.02 36.86 -14.63
N LEU A 1025 -10.29 36.42 -14.55
CA LEU A 1025 -10.68 35.01 -14.60
C LEU A 1025 -10.25 34.33 -15.90
#